data_AF-A0A1H1GU94-F1
#
_entry.id   AF-A0A1H1GU94-F1
#
_cell.length_a   1.000
_cell.length_b   1.000
_cell.length_c   1.000
_cell.angle_alpha   90.00
_cell.angle_beta   90.00
_cell.angle_gamma   90.00
#
_symmetry.space_group_name_H-M   'P 1'
#
loop_
_entity.id
_entity.type
_entity.pdbx_description
1 polymer ?
#
loop_
_entity_poly.entity_id
_entity_poly.type
_entity_poly.pdbx_seq_one_letter_code
_entity_poly.pdbx_strand_id
1 'polypeptide(L)'
;MHVRGTVAGEVEVRSVSTSYGESDLAEVPLRREDDGDETTTVTLWNKWTESAELLEPGMELLVTNAEEDEYRGETQYKTTGDSYVVVEPSFLVNVTSIRNWVECPRLYYLNKLSGIPLNYPVVKGTIVHEVFGDLLRGRDLEASIDDRVEERGLELGLLGETRESVAEDVRENAAAIEGWLEQGRLTDEDSWRSEQLLISETFGIRGRADAIRRGAPVELKTGKNLKKEPRFKDKVQAACYALLLEEHGGDVDTGTLLYTKNSALDRNEETGDLTPAKDFSMGNGLLKFVVRLRNEIAAMEMQGEIPTGYEGDAKCEYCFEQDTCMVVSGRLDQESKAGKIGTPLPEDEREYFERFYRAIEEERREVHREYAKLWEQTPEERADDDRALIDLEFAEMRELEGGRWELRACREGGATSKLREGDLVLASDGDPVSGNSELARIERLGEEVVLTADEPVEVTRLDVYPSELTTDRLLAALHDSLLKGDERRKDVLFGRKEPAFDLPDETFIGNNDAQNEAVQMAVGAEDFALIHGPPGTGKTYTIARAVRAMVERGERVLLSAFTNRAVDNVLEALLEQLEDVVDPERIVRVGSESGVREDMQPYRLERAGEPSDRVGKLQEAQVVAATTATCGSRVMKEQAFDVALVDEAAQLTEPGTCAAVNLADRFVLVGDHEQLPPVVRAENDLTESLFERLVELHPDAGIMLDRQYRMNQRIQAFASREFYDGKLRPAKPEVASRTLDDLEGVARTDLPEHLQDSVSFVPVEGDGGQYTDSEEAARIAELVESYEAAGLERSEIGIIAPFRAQVSEISNHVPDDVAVDTVDRFQGSSQEVIVVSFTATGSLEGPIFEDYRRINVALTRPKRGLVLVGDPAALESDPVYRRMLEWARQ
;
A
#
# COMPACT_ATOMS: atom_id res chain seq x y z
N MET A 1 -28.12 24.67 -5.66
CA MET A 1 -26.76 24.92 -5.11
C MET A 1 -26.27 23.64 -4.45
N HIS A 2 -24.96 23.39 -4.38
CA HIS A 2 -24.39 22.34 -3.54
C HIS A 2 -24.12 22.90 -2.15
N VAL A 3 -24.52 22.17 -1.11
CA VAL A 3 -24.32 22.55 0.29
C VAL A 3 -23.49 21.45 0.95
N ARG A 4 -22.23 21.75 1.28
CA ARG A 4 -21.29 20.83 1.95
C ARG A 4 -20.90 21.40 3.32
N GLY A 5 -20.72 20.53 4.31
CA GLY A 5 -20.21 20.92 5.62
C GLY A 5 -20.17 19.75 6.60
N THR A 6 -19.85 20.04 7.85
CA THR A 6 -19.78 19.06 8.93
C THR A 6 -21.04 19.14 9.81
N VAL A 7 -21.62 18.01 10.18
CA VAL A 7 -22.75 17.95 11.11
C VAL A 7 -22.31 18.50 12.48
N ALA A 8 -22.99 19.56 12.95
CA ALA A 8 -22.58 20.34 14.11
C ALA A 8 -23.30 19.97 15.41
N GLY A 9 -24.32 19.09 15.34
CA GLY A 9 -25.15 18.75 16.49
C GLY A 9 -26.12 17.61 16.21
N GLU A 10 -27.07 17.38 17.13
CA GLU A 10 -28.08 16.33 17.00
C GLU A 10 -29.00 16.59 15.80
N VAL A 11 -29.30 15.53 15.05
CA VAL A 11 -30.22 15.56 13.92
C VAL A 11 -31.63 15.28 14.40
N GLU A 12 -32.58 16.16 14.05
CA GLU A 12 -33.97 16.04 14.50
C GLU A 12 -34.90 15.55 13.39
N VAL A 13 -35.51 14.38 13.57
CA VAL A 13 -36.52 13.83 12.65
C VAL A 13 -37.93 14.10 13.17
N ARG A 14 -38.79 14.69 12.33
CA ARG A 14 -40.17 15.05 12.69
C ARG A 14 -41.13 14.79 11.53
N SER A 15 -42.36 14.34 11.82
CA SER A 15 -43.42 14.19 10.82
C SER A 15 -44.28 15.45 10.75
N VAL A 16 -44.50 15.97 9.53
CA VAL A 16 -45.34 17.16 9.29
C VAL A 16 -46.49 16.86 8.33
N SER A 17 -47.60 17.58 8.48
CA SER A 17 -48.70 17.51 7.51
C SER A 17 -48.48 18.51 6.38
N THR A 18 -48.25 18.01 5.17
CA THR A 18 -48.13 18.82 3.95
C THR A 18 -49.44 18.80 3.16
N SER A 19 -49.53 19.63 2.11
CA SER A 19 -50.66 19.62 1.17
C SER A 19 -50.85 18.28 0.44
N TYR A 20 -49.84 17.40 0.49
CA TYR A 20 -49.81 16.11 -0.20
C TYR A 20 -49.97 14.90 0.75
N GLY A 21 -50.09 15.12 2.06
CA GLY A 21 -50.22 14.08 3.08
C GLY A 21 -49.29 14.31 4.28
N GLU A 22 -49.16 13.31 5.16
CA GLU A 22 -48.07 13.30 6.13
C GLU A 22 -46.74 13.05 5.41
N SER A 23 -45.69 13.76 5.82
CA SER A 23 -44.35 13.63 5.24
C SER A 23 -43.33 13.82 6.35
N ASP A 24 -42.32 12.97 6.37
CA ASP A 24 -41.21 13.11 7.30
C ASP A 24 -40.20 14.14 6.78
N LEU A 25 -39.65 14.92 7.71
CA LEU A 25 -38.50 15.79 7.49
C LEU A 25 -37.44 15.54 8.56
N ALA A 26 -36.18 15.80 8.22
CA ALA A 26 -35.07 15.83 9.17
C ALA A 26 -34.36 17.18 9.09
N GLU A 27 -34.16 17.84 10.23
CA GLU A 27 -33.38 19.08 10.36
C GLU A 27 -31.95 18.71 10.78
N VAL A 28 -30.99 18.97 9.90
CA VAL A 28 -29.57 18.70 10.14
C VAL A 28 -28.84 20.03 10.40
N PRO A 29 -28.28 20.25 11.60
CA PRO A 29 -27.40 21.39 11.85
C PRO A 29 -26.05 21.15 11.15
N LEU A 30 -25.69 22.02 10.21
CA LEU A 30 -24.50 21.89 9.39
C LEU A 30 -23.60 23.12 9.56
N ARG A 31 -22.32 22.89 9.86
CA ARG A 31 -21.28 23.93 9.83
C ARG A 31 -20.57 23.86 8.49
N ARG A 32 -20.75 24.87 7.65
CA ARG A 32 -20.11 24.97 6.33
C ARG A 32 -18.74 25.65 6.49
N GLU A 33 -17.83 25.38 5.55
CA GLU A 33 -16.50 26.00 5.56
C GLU A 33 -16.56 27.53 5.48
N ASP A 34 -17.50 28.06 4.69
CA ASP A 34 -17.71 29.50 4.51
C ASP A 34 -18.36 30.21 5.73
N ASP A 35 -19.00 29.44 6.62
CA ASP A 35 -19.84 29.96 7.70
C ASP A 35 -19.05 30.24 9.00
N GLY A 36 -17.75 29.88 9.05
CA GLY A 36 -16.94 29.99 10.27
C GLY A 36 -17.50 29.14 11.43
N ASP A 37 -17.94 29.80 12.51
CA ASP A 37 -18.58 29.16 13.68
C ASP A 37 -20.12 29.12 13.58
N GLU A 38 -20.72 29.72 12.55
CA GLU A 38 -22.18 29.72 12.39
C GLU A 38 -22.69 28.35 11.88
N THR A 39 -23.89 27.98 12.31
CA THR A 39 -24.52 26.72 11.93
C THR A 39 -25.74 27.00 11.04
N THR A 40 -25.74 26.42 9.85
CA THR A 40 -26.84 26.48 8.91
C THR A 40 -27.70 25.22 9.02
N THR A 41 -29.03 25.37 8.96
CA THR A 41 -29.93 24.21 8.99
C THR A 41 -30.20 23.69 7.58
N VAL A 42 -30.02 22.38 7.38
CA VAL A 42 -30.40 21.67 6.15
C VAL A 42 -31.58 20.75 6.42
N THR A 43 -32.69 20.97 5.73
CA THR A 43 -33.89 20.14 5.84
C THR A 43 -33.91 19.05 4.77
N LEU A 44 -33.83 17.79 5.21
CA LEU A 44 -33.96 16.61 4.36
C LEU A 44 -35.43 16.19 4.29
N TRP A 45 -35.94 15.94 3.08
CA TRP A 45 -37.33 15.54 2.86
C TRP A 45 -37.45 14.14 2.26
N ASN A 46 -38.59 13.49 2.52
CA ASN A 46 -38.96 12.19 1.93
C ASN A 46 -37.92 11.12 2.24
N LYS A 47 -37.60 10.25 1.28
CA LYS A 47 -36.62 9.15 1.40
C LYS A 47 -35.21 9.56 1.85
N TRP A 48 -34.90 10.86 1.87
CA TRP A 48 -33.64 11.39 2.40
C TRP A 48 -33.65 11.55 3.92
N THR A 49 -34.81 11.52 4.59
CA THR A 49 -34.87 11.48 6.05
C THR A 49 -34.23 10.23 6.62
N GLU A 50 -34.20 9.12 5.87
CA GLU A 50 -33.52 7.90 6.28
C GLU A 50 -31.99 8.11 6.42
N SER A 51 -31.41 9.05 5.66
CA SER A 51 -29.99 9.41 5.83
C SER A 51 -29.72 10.16 7.14
N ALA A 52 -30.74 10.74 7.78
CA ALA A 52 -30.59 11.37 9.08
C ALA A 52 -30.26 10.37 10.19
N GLU A 53 -30.72 9.11 10.07
CA GLU A 53 -30.43 8.05 11.04
C GLU A 53 -28.95 7.62 10.99
N LEU A 54 -28.25 7.94 9.91
CA LEU A 54 -26.84 7.61 9.70
C LEU A 54 -25.89 8.71 10.20
N LEU A 55 -26.40 9.92 10.47
CA LEU A 55 -25.58 11.10 10.72
C LEU A 55 -25.26 11.28 12.20
N GLU A 56 -23.98 11.46 12.49
CA GLU A 56 -23.47 11.85 13.82
C GLU A 56 -22.73 13.19 13.76
N PRO A 57 -22.64 13.93 14.88
CA PRO A 57 -21.82 15.12 14.96
C PRO A 57 -20.36 14.84 14.55
N GLY A 58 -19.81 15.67 13.68
CA GLY A 58 -18.46 15.50 13.13
C GLY A 58 -18.43 14.83 11.76
N MET A 59 -19.52 14.20 11.32
CA MET A 59 -19.58 13.62 9.96
C MET A 59 -19.74 14.69 8.88
N GLU A 60 -19.18 14.44 7.70
CA GLU A 60 -19.40 15.29 6.53
C GLU A 60 -20.76 14.99 5.86
N LEU A 61 -21.42 16.05 5.39
CA LEU A 61 -22.65 15.96 4.60
C LEU A 61 -22.56 16.86 3.37
N LEU A 62 -22.93 16.30 2.21
CA LEU A 62 -23.16 17.04 0.99
C LEU A 62 -24.61 16.88 0.54
N VAL A 63 -25.28 18.00 0.26
CA VAL A 63 -26.59 18.03 -0.40
C VAL A 63 -26.47 18.72 -1.74
N THR A 64 -26.72 17.98 -2.81
CA THR A 64 -26.70 18.52 -4.17
C THR A 64 -28.04 19.15 -4.52
N ASN A 65 -28.03 20.12 -5.46
CA ASN A 65 -29.24 20.76 -5.97
C ASN A 65 -30.21 21.25 -4.87
N ALA A 66 -29.66 21.69 -3.74
CA ALA A 66 -30.42 22.23 -2.64
C ALA A 66 -31.07 23.56 -3.04
N GLU A 67 -32.28 23.78 -2.54
CA GLU A 67 -33.00 25.05 -2.62
C GLU A 67 -32.69 25.87 -1.36
N GLU A 68 -32.30 27.12 -1.56
CA GLU A 68 -32.13 28.10 -0.47
C GLU A 68 -33.49 28.64 -0.04
N ASP A 69 -33.71 28.72 1.26
CA ASP A 69 -34.90 29.27 1.89
C ASP A 69 -34.50 30.26 2.99
N GLU A 70 -35.32 31.26 3.26
CA GLU A 70 -35.05 32.26 4.31
C GLU A 70 -36.15 32.16 5.37
N TYR A 71 -35.78 31.69 6.56
CA TYR A 71 -36.71 31.51 7.67
C TYR A 71 -36.28 32.36 8.87
N ARG A 72 -37.14 33.29 9.29
CA ARG A 72 -36.88 34.22 10.42
C ARG A 72 -35.61 35.07 10.28
N GLY A 73 -35.13 35.29 9.06
CA GLY A 73 -33.92 36.07 8.78
C GLY A 73 -32.63 35.25 8.82
N GLU A 74 -32.74 33.92 8.92
CA GLU A 74 -31.64 32.98 8.79
C GLU A 74 -31.77 32.23 7.46
N THR A 75 -30.65 32.10 6.74
CA THR A 75 -30.57 31.29 5.52
C THR A 75 -30.59 29.81 5.91
N GLN A 76 -31.44 29.03 5.24
CA GLN A 76 -31.59 27.59 5.41
C GLN A 76 -31.59 26.91 4.04
N TYR A 77 -31.34 25.61 4.02
CA TYR A 77 -31.36 24.83 2.78
C TYR A 77 -32.31 23.66 2.90
N LYS A 78 -32.92 23.24 1.79
CA LYS A 78 -33.77 22.04 1.76
C LYS A 78 -33.56 21.21 0.50
N THR A 79 -33.73 19.89 0.64
CA THR A 79 -33.66 18.97 -0.50
C THR A 79 -34.82 19.18 -1.47
N THR A 80 -34.54 19.08 -2.77
CA THR A 80 -35.51 19.14 -3.85
C THR A 80 -35.78 17.75 -4.46
N GLY A 81 -36.62 17.71 -5.50
CA GLY A 81 -36.83 16.50 -6.31
C GLY A 81 -35.57 15.99 -7.02
N ASP A 82 -34.57 16.85 -7.23
CA ASP A 82 -33.33 16.53 -7.94
C ASP A 82 -32.10 16.50 -7.01
N SER A 83 -32.32 16.67 -5.70
CA SER A 83 -31.27 16.57 -4.70
C SER A 83 -30.82 15.13 -4.47
N TYR A 84 -29.51 14.99 -4.28
CA TYR A 84 -28.86 13.87 -3.62
C TYR A 84 -28.36 14.30 -2.25
N VAL A 85 -28.44 13.40 -1.28
CA VAL A 85 -27.84 13.56 0.05
C VAL A 85 -26.73 12.52 0.17
N VAL A 86 -25.51 12.98 0.40
CA VAL A 86 -24.30 12.16 0.40
C VAL A 86 -23.63 12.32 1.75
N VAL A 87 -23.55 11.21 2.49
CA VAL A 87 -22.88 11.14 3.80
C VAL A 87 -21.43 10.78 3.57
N GLU A 88 -20.50 11.54 4.16
CA GLU A 88 -19.06 11.35 3.99
C GLU A 88 -18.62 11.34 2.50
N PRO A 89 -18.83 12.45 1.76
CA PRO A 89 -18.43 12.56 0.35
C PRO A 89 -16.96 12.16 0.10
N SER A 90 -16.07 12.46 1.05
CA SER A 90 -14.63 12.14 0.98
C SER A 90 -14.30 10.65 1.13
N PHE A 91 -15.23 9.84 1.66
CA PHE A 91 -15.06 8.40 1.77
C PHE A 91 -15.49 7.71 0.47
N LEU A 92 -14.52 7.38 -0.38
CA LEU A 92 -14.78 6.73 -1.68
C LEU A 92 -15.18 5.25 -1.57
N VAL A 93 -16.47 4.96 -1.77
CA VAL A 93 -16.98 3.58 -1.79
C VAL A 93 -16.82 2.94 -3.16
N ASN A 94 -16.26 1.73 -3.22
CA ASN A 94 -16.13 0.97 -4.46
C ASN A 94 -17.51 0.54 -5.01
N VAL A 95 -17.74 0.67 -6.32
CA VAL A 95 -18.98 0.21 -7.00
C VAL A 95 -19.30 -1.26 -6.68
N THR A 96 -18.28 -2.11 -6.66
CA THR A 96 -18.42 -3.54 -6.33
C THR A 96 -18.88 -3.76 -4.89
N SER A 97 -18.48 -2.90 -3.94
CA SER A 97 -18.95 -2.93 -2.55
C SER A 97 -20.44 -2.58 -2.46
N ILE A 98 -20.87 -1.51 -3.15
CA ILE A 98 -22.30 -1.11 -3.20
C ILE A 98 -23.15 -2.25 -3.79
N ARG A 99 -22.68 -2.86 -4.88
CA ARG A 99 -23.34 -4.03 -5.48
C ARG A 99 -23.51 -5.18 -4.48
N ASN A 100 -22.46 -5.51 -3.74
CA ASN A 100 -22.48 -6.63 -2.80
C ASN A 100 -23.33 -6.32 -1.56
N TRP A 101 -23.36 -5.06 -1.14
CA TRP A 101 -24.17 -4.58 -0.02
C TRP A 101 -25.66 -4.81 -0.23
N VAL A 102 -26.16 -4.62 -1.46
CA VAL A 102 -27.55 -4.95 -1.85
C VAL A 102 -27.92 -6.40 -1.55
N GLU A 103 -26.97 -7.32 -1.69
CA GLU A 103 -27.21 -8.73 -1.37
C GLU A 103 -27.14 -8.94 0.14
N CYS A 104 -25.98 -8.64 0.71
CA CYS A 104 -25.71 -8.85 2.12
C CYS A 104 -24.62 -7.87 2.57
N PRO A 105 -24.93 -6.90 3.44
CA PRO A 105 -23.95 -5.96 3.99
C PRO A 105 -22.73 -6.64 4.62
N ARG A 106 -22.92 -7.81 5.22
CA ARG A 106 -21.82 -8.59 5.81
C ARG A 106 -20.76 -9.05 4.81
N LEU A 107 -21.07 -9.15 3.51
CA LEU A 107 -20.06 -9.46 2.49
C LEU A 107 -19.01 -8.36 2.37
N TYR A 108 -19.36 -7.10 2.62
CA TYR A 108 -18.40 -6.01 2.60
C TYR A 108 -17.30 -6.23 3.64
N TYR A 109 -17.68 -6.52 4.88
CA TYR A 109 -16.74 -6.87 5.95
C TYR A 109 -15.92 -8.13 5.65
N LEU A 110 -16.55 -9.22 5.19
CA LEU A 110 -15.86 -10.48 4.93
C LEU A 110 -14.84 -10.37 3.80
N ASN A 111 -15.15 -9.62 2.73
CA ASN A 111 -14.24 -9.42 1.62
C ASN A 111 -12.95 -8.70 2.04
N LYS A 112 -13.03 -7.79 3.04
CA LYS A 112 -11.85 -7.13 3.62
C LYS A 112 -10.96 -8.12 4.39
N LEU A 113 -11.56 -9.10 5.08
CA LEU A 113 -10.83 -10.10 5.88
C LEU A 113 -10.17 -11.20 5.04
N SER A 114 -10.89 -11.74 4.05
CA SER A 114 -10.41 -12.89 3.28
C SER A 114 -9.42 -12.50 2.18
N GLY A 115 -9.45 -11.23 1.75
CA GLY A 115 -8.94 -10.83 0.45
C GLY A 115 -9.66 -11.59 -0.67
N ILE A 116 -9.12 -11.52 -1.89
CA ILE A 116 -9.62 -12.28 -3.05
C ILE A 116 -9.02 -13.70 -2.99
N PRO A 117 -9.82 -14.76 -2.77
CA PRO A 117 -9.30 -16.13 -2.74
C PRO A 117 -8.77 -16.55 -4.12
N LEU A 118 -7.74 -17.40 -4.14
CA LEU A 118 -7.34 -18.08 -5.37
C LEU A 118 -8.33 -19.21 -5.65
N ASN A 119 -9.28 -18.95 -6.55
CA ASN A 119 -10.21 -19.97 -7.02
C ASN A 119 -10.43 -19.85 -8.54
N TYR A 120 -10.74 -20.98 -9.16
CA TYR A 120 -10.89 -21.05 -10.61
C TYR A 120 -11.98 -20.12 -11.18
N PRO A 121 -13.19 -20.02 -10.59
CA PRO A 121 -14.21 -19.08 -11.08
C PRO A 121 -13.76 -17.62 -11.13
N VAL A 122 -12.99 -17.15 -10.15
CA VAL A 122 -12.44 -15.79 -10.11
C VAL A 122 -11.37 -15.62 -11.19
N VAL A 123 -10.39 -16.54 -11.29
CA VAL A 123 -9.32 -16.47 -12.30
C VAL A 123 -9.89 -16.51 -13.72
N LYS A 124 -10.78 -17.45 -14.02
CA LYS A 124 -11.50 -17.49 -15.31
C LYS A 124 -12.28 -16.20 -15.54
N GLY A 125 -12.95 -15.70 -14.52
CA GLY A 125 -13.69 -14.45 -14.59
C GLY A 125 -12.78 -13.30 -15.02
N THR A 126 -11.63 -13.12 -14.38
CA THR A 126 -10.63 -12.11 -14.75
C THR A 126 -10.17 -12.28 -16.20
N ILE A 127 -9.79 -13.49 -16.62
CA ILE A 127 -9.37 -13.74 -18.01
C ILE A 127 -10.45 -13.34 -19.01
N VAL A 128 -11.72 -13.67 -18.73
CA VAL A 128 -12.85 -13.30 -19.62
C VAL A 128 -13.04 -11.77 -19.72
N HIS A 129 -12.83 -11.01 -18.64
CA HIS A 129 -12.90 -9.54 -18.69
C HIS A 129 -11.70 -8.95 -19.45
N GLU A 130 -10.49 -9.49 -19.25
CA GLU A 130 -9.30 -9.06 -19.97
C GLU A 130 -9.42 -9.32 -21.48
N VAL A 131 -9.91 -10.50 -21.87
CA VAL A 131 -10.24 -10.83 -23.26
C VAL A 131 -11.32 -9.89 -23.81
N PHE A 132 -12.32 -9.52 -23.02
CA PHE A 132 -13.33 -8.54 -23.45
C PHE A 132 -12.71 -7.17 -23.77
N GLY A 133 -11.84 -6.66 -22.88
CA GLY A 133 -11.09 -5.43 -23.13
C GLY A 133 -10.23 -5.52 -24.39
N ASP A 134 -9.53 -6.64 -24.59
CA ASP A 134 -8.72 -6.88 -25.79
C ASP A 134 -9.55 -6.83 -27.08
N LEU A 135 -10.73 -7.45 -27.09
CA LEU A 135 -11.66 -7.42 -28.23
C LEU A 135 -12.16 -6.00 -28.53
N LEU A 136 -12.45 -5.20 -27.50
CA LEU A 136 -12.86 -3.80 -27.66
C LEU A 136 -11.75 -2.95 -28.29
N ARG A 137 -10.49 -3.29 -28.01
CA ARG A 137 -9.30 -2.69 -28.63
C ARG A 137 -8.96 -3.30 -30.00
N GLY A 138 -9.83 -4.15 -30.55
CA GLY A 138 -9.70 -4.70 -31.90
C GLY A 138 -8.74 -5.89 -32.02
N ARG A 139 -8.35 -6.52 -30.91
CA ARG A 139 -7.53 -7.74 -30.94
C ARG A 139 -8.35 -8.95 -31.39
N ASP A 140 -7.66 -9.92 -31.98
CA ASP A 140 -8.25 -11.22 -32.36
C ASP A 140 -8.62 -12.03 -31.11
N LEU A 141 -9.78 -12.69 -31.15
CA LEU A 141 -10.32 -13.46 -30.03
C LEU A 141 -9.36 -14.57 -29.58
N GLU A 142 -8.89 -15.40 -30.51
CA GLU A 142 -8.07 -16.57 -30.19
C GLU A 142 -6.71 -16.13 -29.66
N ALA A 143 -6.08 -15.14 -30.30
CA ALA A 143 -4.83 -14.57 -29.82
C ALA A 143 -4.97 -13.99 -28.40
N SER A 144 -6.08 -13.29 -28.12
CA SER A 144 -6.34 -12.71 -26.79
C SER A 144 -6.53 -13.81 -25.73
N ILE A 145 -7.29 -14.86 -26.04
CA ILE A 145 -7.46 -16.00 -25.13
C ILE A 145 -6.11 -16.66 -24.83
N ASP A 146 -5.33 -16.95 -25.87
CA ASP A 146 -4.05 -17.66 -25.73
C ASP A 146 -3.06 -16.87 -24.85
N ASP A 147 -2.94 -15.56 -25.09
CA ASP A 147 -2.08 -14.65 -24.33
C ASP A 147 -2.54 -14.52 -22.86
N ARG A 148 -3.83 -14.23 -22.62
CA ARG A 148 -4.35 -14.05 -21.25
C ARG A 148 -4.31 -15.34 -20.44
N VAL A 149 -4.52 -16.50 -21.07
CA VAL A 149 -4.33 -17.80 -20.42
C VAL A 149 -2.85 -18.05 -20.14
N GLU A 150 -1.93 -17.66 -21.04
CA GLU A 150 -0.49 -17.75 -20.80
C GLU A 150 -0.06 -16.96 -19.57
N GLU A 151 -0.48 -15.70 -19.50
CA GLU A 151 -0.15 -14.76 -18.43
C GLU A 151 -0.54 -15.29 -17.03
N ARG A 152 -1.55 -16.18 -16.97
CA ARG A 152 -2.06 -16.80 -15.74
C ARG A 152 -1.46 -18.16 -15.42
N GLY A 153 -0.44 -18.60 -16.16
CA GLY A 153 0.20 -19.92 -16.01
C GLY A 153 0.39 -20.38 -14.55
N LEU A 154 1.04 -19.56 -13.72
CA LEU A 154 1.26 -19.87 -12.30
C LEU A 154 -0.04 -20.08 -11.49
N GLU A 155 -1.04 -19.23 -11.69
CA GLU A 155 -2.31 -19.31 -10.96
C GLU A 155 -3.12 -20.52 -11.39
N LEU A 156 -3.11 -20.83 -12.69
CA LEU A 156 -3.72 -22.04 -13.23
C LEU A 156 -3.03 -23.29 -12.70
N GLY A 157 -1.69 -23.28 -12.60
CA GLY A 157 -0.91 -24.40 -12.06
C GLY A 157 -1.23 -24.67 -10.59
N LEU A 158 -1.35 -23.61 -9.77
CA LEU A 158 -1.79 -23.72 -8.38
C LEU A 158 -3.22 -24.27 -8.23
N LEU A 159 -4.08 -23.97 -9.20
CA LEU A 159 -5.46 -24.48 -9.25
C LEU A 159 -5.54 -25.90 -9.86
N GLY A 160 -4.45 -26.44 -10.39
CA GLY A 160 -4.41 -27.74 -11.07
C GLY A 160 -5.07 -27.74 -12.45
N GLU A 161 -5.19 -26.57 -13.09
CA GLU A 161 -5.84 -26.37 -14.39
C GLU A 161 -4.80 -26.33 -15.53
N THR A 162 -5.19 -26.78 -16.73
CA THR A 162 -4.33 -26.71 -17.93
C THR A 162 -4.71 -25.54 -18.82
N ARG A 163 -3.77 -25.06 -19.64
CA ARG A 163 -4.04 -23.97 -20.59
C ARG A 163 -5.16 -24.32 -21.55
N GLU A 164 -5.18 -25.55 -22.09
CA GLU A 164 -6.18 -25.98 -23.06
C GLU A 164 -7.58 -25.98 -22.46
N SER A 165 -7.74 -26.55 -21.26
CA SER A 165 -9.04 -26.61 -20.58
C SER A 165 -9.56 -25.21 -20.26
N VAL A 166 -8.68 -24.32 -19.79
CA VAL A 166 -9.05 -22.95 -19.44
C VAL A 166 -9.38 -22.14 -20.69
N ALA A 167 -8.61 -22.28 -21.76
CA ALA A 167 -8.86 -21.62 -23.03
C ALA A 167 -10.21 -22.05 -23.62
N GLU A 168 -10.57 -23.34 -23.54
CA GLU A 168 -11.91 -23.83 -23.95
C GLU A 168 -13.02 -23.16 -23.14
N ASP A 169 -12.91 -23.17 -21.82
CA ASP A 169 -13.85 -22.53 -20.89
C ASP A 169 -14.02 -21.01 -21.14
N VAL A 170 -12.92 -20.31 -21.42
CA VAL A 170 -12.92 -18.88 -21.75
C VAL A 170 -13.55 -18.65 -23.11
N ARG A 171 -13.22 -19.47 -24.11
CA ARG A 171 -13.77 -19.38 -25.49
C ARG A 171 -15.29 -19.52 -25.50
N GLU A 172 -15.85 -20.43 -24.70
CA GLU A 172 -17.31 -20.57 -24.55
C GLU A 172 -17.98 -19.27 -24.05
N ASN A 173 -17.29 -18.52 -23.20
CA ASN A 173 -17.79 -17.24 -22.69
C ASN A 173 -17.55 -16.09 -23.68
N ALA A 174 -16.37 -16.05 -24.29
CA ALA A 174 -15.94 -14.93 -25.11
C ALA A 174 -16.58 -14.92 -26.52
N ALA A 175 -16.97 -16.07 -27.09
CA ALA A 175 -17.69 -16.11 -28.37
C ALA A 175 -19.03 -15.34 -28.33
N ALA A 176 -19.68 -15.27 -27.16
CA ALA A 176 -20.87 -14.46 -26.95
C ALA A 176 -20.60 -12.96 -27.15
N ILE A 177 -19.43 -12.53 -26.71
CA ILE A 177 -18.97 -11.15 -26.71
C ILE A 177 -18.64 -10.74 -28.13
N GLU A 178 -17.84 -11.54 -28.84
CA GLU A 178 -17.51 -11.34 -30.25
C GLU A 178 -18.78 -11.23 -31.10
N GLY A 179 -19.71 -12.19 -30.97
CA GLY A 179 -20.97 -12.15 -31.71
C GLY A 179 -21.87 -10.94 -31.37
N TRP A 180 -21.78 -10.40 -30.15
CA TRP A 180 -22.48 -9.16 -29.77
C TRP A 180 -21.81 -7.92 -30.38
N LEU A 181 -20.48 -7.86 -30.38
CA LEU A 181 -19.71 -6.79 -31.03
C LEU A 181 -19.94 -6.77 -32.55
N GLU A 182 -19.98 -7.93 -33.21
CA GLU A 182 -20.24 -8.07 -34.64
C GLU A 182 -21.66 -7.64 -35.04
N GLN A 183 -22.68 -7.99 -34.24
CA GLN A 183 -24.08 -7.60 -34.49
C GLN A 183 -24.30 -6.09 -34.48
N GLY A 184 -23.42 -5.36 -33.80
CA GLY A 184 -23.47 -3.92 -33.65
C GLY A 184 -22.29 -3.21 -34.26
N ARG A 185 -21.66 -3.77 -35.32
CA ARG A 185 -20.40 -3.30 -35.93
C ARG A 185 -20.22 -1.80 -35.71
N LEU A 186 -19.34 -1.52 -34.76
CA LEU A 186 -18.81 -0.20 -34.41
C LEU A 186 -18.72 0.61 -35.70
N THR A 187 -19.61 1.59 -35.87
CA THR A 187 -19.39 2.57 -36.94
C THR A 187 -18.12 3.34 -36.59
N ASP A 188 -17.37 3.85 -37.56
CA ASP A 188 -16.17 4.68 -37.32
C ASP A 188 -16.41 5.92 -36.43
N GLU A 189 -17.68 6.17 -36.06
CA GLU A 189 -18.17 7.25 -35.19
C GLU A 189 -18.54 6.81 -33.75
N ASP A 190 -18.53 5.50 -33.44
CA ASP A 190 -18.84 5.04 -32.08
C ASP A 190 -17.58 5.13 -31.20
N SER A 191 -17.56 6.05 -30.23
CA SER A 191 -16.51 6.11 -29.21
C SER A 191 -16.72 5.02 -28.15
N TRP A 192 -15.68 4.22 -27.92
CA TRP A 192 -15.62 3.22 -26.86
C TRP A 192 -14.41 3.47 -25.99
N ARG A 193 -14.57 3.18 -24.70
CA ARG A 193 -13.48 3.08 -23.74
C ARG A 193 -13.70 1.80 -22.95
N SER A 194 -12.64 1.02 -22.80
CA SER A 194 -12.66 -0.19 -21.98
C SER A 194 -11.96 0.09 -20.65
N GLU A 195 -12.43 -0.54 -19.57
CA GLU A 195 -11.77 -0.48 -18.26
C GLU A 195 -11.51 0.94 -17.74
N GLN A 196 -12.42 1.89 -18.00
CA GLN A 196 -12.25 3.29 -17.58
C GLN A 196 -12.39 3.42 -16.06
N LEU A 197 -11.37 3.95 -15.40
CA LEU A 197 -11.45 4.36 -13.99
C LEU A 197 -12.32 5.61 -13.88
N LEU A 198 -13.27 5.59 -12.95
CA LEU A 198 -14.15 6.70 -12.64
C LEU A 198 -14.09 6.98 -11.14
N ILE A 199 -13.90 8.26 -10.79
CA ILE A 199 -13.83 8.76 -9.41
C ILE A 199 -14.84 9.90 -9.31
N SER A 200 -15.62 9.92 -8.22
CA SER A 200 -16.64 10.93 -7.99
C SER A 200 -16.36 11.68 -6.70
N GLU A 201 -16.09 12.98 -6.79
CA GLU A 201 -16.01 13.86 -5.62
C GLU A 201 -17.42 14.13 -5.03
N THR A 202 -18.45 14.19 -5.88
CA THR A 202 -19.82 14.50 -5.45
C THR A 202 -20.45 13.32 -4.74
N PHE A 203 -20.39 12.14 -5.36
CA PHE A 203 -21.06 10.96 -4.84
C PHE A 203 -20.13 10.11 -4.01
N GLY A 204 -18.84 10.40 -3.89
CA GLY A 204 -17.82 9.55 -3.23
C GLY A 204 -17.97 8.08 -3.57
N ILE A 205 -18.09 7.82 -4.86
CA ILE A 205 -18.09 6.48 -5.44
C ILE A 205 -16.86 6.40 -6.33
N ARG A 206 -16.22 5.25 -6.36
CA ARG A 206 -15.16 4.95 -7.34
C ARG A 206 -15.34 3.57 -7.92
N GLY A 207 -14.87 3.37 -9.15
CA GLY A 207 -14.88 2.05 -9.78
C GLY A 207 -14.29 2.09 -11.18
N ARG A 208 -14.08 0.90 -11.73
CA ARG A 208 -13.61 0.72 -13.10
C ARG A 208 -14.74 0.10 -13.92
N ALA A 209 -15.26 0.84 -14.89
CA ALA A 209 -16.35 0.37 -15.75
C ALA A 209 -15.79 -0.55 -16.83
N ASP A 210 -16.39 -1.74 -17.02
CA ASP A 210 -15.87 -2.72 -17.99
C ASP A 210 -15.81 -2.11 -19.40
N ALA A 211 -16.87 -1.41 -19.81
CA ALA A 211 -16.90 -0.64 -21.05
C ALA A 211 -17.91 0.50 -21.01
N ILE A 212 -17.65 1.54 -21.81
CA ILE A 212 -18.57 2.66 -22.04
C ILE A 212 -18.89 2.74 -23.53
N ARG A 213 -20.20 2.76 -23.83
CA ARG A 213 -20.73 2.83 -25.19
C ARG A 213 -21.61 4.07 -25.32
N ARG A 214 -21.22 5.03 -26.15
CA ARG A 214 -22.03 6.26 -26.40
C ARG A 214 -22.44 6.96 -25.09
N GLY A 215 -21.52 7.01 -24.13
CA GLY A 215 -21.77 7.59 -22.80
C GLY A 215 -22.54 6.69 -21.82
N ALA A 216 -23.01 5.51 -22.22
CA ALA A 216 -23.71 4.58 -21.34
C ALA A 216 -22.81 3.43 -20.86
N PRO A 217 -22.95 2.98 -19.59
CA PRO A 217 -22.15 1.88 -19.06
C PRO A 217 -22.60 0.53 -19.63
N VAL A 218 -21.62 -0.30 -19.96
CA VAL A 218 -21.78 -1.70 -20.37
C VAL A 218 -21.01 -2.57 -19.39
N GLU A 219 -21.71 -3.50 -18.75
CA GLU A 219 -21.18 -4.31 -17.65
C GLU A 219 -21.24 -5.80 -17.97
N LEU A 220 -20.09 -6.46 -17.90
CA LEU A 220 -19.91 -7.87 -18.21
C LEU A 220 -20.20 -8.74 -16.99
N LYS A 221 -20.91 -9.85 -17.20
CA LYS A 221 -21.22 -10.83 -16.15
C LYS A 221 -21.03 -12.24 -16.68
N THR A 222 -20.11 -12.99 -16.07
CA THR A 222 -19.76 -14.37 -16.46
C THR A 222 -20.81 -15.42 -16.09
N GLY A 223 -21.83 -15.04 -15.31
CA GLY A 223 -22.94 -15.92 -14.94
C GLY A 223 -24.09 -15.91 -15.96
N LYS A 224 -25.03 -16.86 -15.83
CA LYS A 224 -26.26 -16.89 -16.65
C LYS A 224 -27.40 -16.08 -16.03
N ASN A 225 -28.26 -15.50 -16.86
CA ASN A 225 -29.55 -14.92 -16.47
C ASN A 225 -30.62 -15.16 -17.55
N LEU A 226 -31.54 -16.09 -17.27
CA LEU A 226 -32.61 -16.49 -18.19
C LEU A 226 -33.88 -15.62 -18.08
N LYS A 227 -33.90 -14.64 -17.16
CA LYS A 227 -35.01 -13.69 -17.02
C LYS A 227 -34.84 -12.57 -18.03
N LYS A 228 -35.95 -12.01 -18.53
CA LYS A 228 -35.93 -10.84 -19.41
C LYS A 228 -35.29 -9.62 -18.74
N GLU A 229 -35.64 -9.38 -17.48
CA GLU A 229 -35.05 -8.31 -16.68
C GLU A 229 -33.66 -8.70 -16.15
N PRO A 230 -32.69 -7.77 -16.14
CA PRO A 230 -31.40 -7.99 -15.48
C PRO A 230 -31.55 -8.23 -13.97
N ARG A 231 -30.55 -8.87 -13.35
CA ARG A 231 -30.54 -9.05 -11.89
C ARG A 231 -30.40 -7.70 -11.21
N PHE A 232 -31.18 -7.45 -10.16
CA PHE A 232 -31.25 -6.13 -9.51
C PHE A 232 -29.88 -5.62 -9.03
N LYS A 233 -29.07 -6.46 -8.39
CA LYS A 233 -27.70 -6.12 -7.97
C LYS A 233 -26.79 -5.68 -9.13
N ASP A 234 -26.95 -6.29 -10.30
CA ASP A 234 -26.14 -5.93 -11.47
C ASP A 234 -26.64 -4.59 -12.05
N LYS A 235 -27.94 -4.29 -11.95
CA LYS A 235 -28.48 -2.95 -12.27
C LYS A 235 -27.93 -1.88 -11.33
N VAL A 236 -27.76 -2.19 -10.05
CA VAL A 236 -27.15 -1.27 -9.07
C VAL A 236 -25.72 -0.92 -9.47
N GLN A 237 -24.91 -1.90 -9.86
CA GLN A 237 -23.54 -1.66 -10.35
C GLN A 237 -23.51 -0.71 -11.55
N ALA A 238 -24.29 -1.00 -12.60
CA ALA A 238 -24.37 -0.13 -13.77
C ALA A 238 -24.97 1.26 -13.44
N ALA A 239 -25.88 1.35 -12.48
CA ALA A 239 -26.42 2.63 -12.00
C ALA A 239 -25.40 3.45 -11.20
N CYS A 240 -24.46 2.82 -10.49
CA CYS A 240 -23.30 3.53 -9.95
C CYS A 240 -22.52 4.19 -11.09
N TYR A 241 -22.10 3.43 -12.11
CA TYR A 241 -21.34 4.01 -13.23
C TYR A 241 -22.11 5.11 -13.97
N ALA A 242 -23.44 4.98 -14.10
CA ALA A 242 -24.27 6.05 -14.65
C ALA A 242 -24.14 7.36 -13.84
N LEU A 243 -24.18 7.30 -12.49
CA LEU A 243 -23.96 8.49 -11.64
C LEU A 243 -22.60 9.14 -11.89
N LEU A 244 -21.53 8.33 -11.96
CA LEU A 244 -20.19 8.85 -12.21
C LEU A 244 -20.09 9.47 -13.60
N LEU A 245 -20.66 8.83 -14.63
CA LEU A 245 -20.65 9.35 -16.00
C LEU A 245 -21.49 10.63 -16.16
N GLU A 246 -22.61 10.74 -15.45
CA GLU A 246 -23.43 11.97 -15.39
C GLU A 246 -22.65 13.16 -14.79
N GLU A 247 -21.84 12.92 -13.76
CA GLU A 247 -20.97 13.94 -13.16
C GLU A 247 -19.94 14.48 -14.17
N HIS A 248 -19.47 13.64 -15.09
CA HIS A 248 -18.53 13.99 -16.16
C HIS A 248 -19.24 14.58 -17.40
N GLY A 249 -20.49 15.02 -17.28
CA GLY A 249 -21.25 15.69 -18.33
C GLY A 249 -21.95 14.76 -19.34
N GLY A 250 -22.03 13.45 -19.05
CA GLY A 250 -22.83 12.50 -19.82
C GLY A 250 -24.33 12.61 -19.51
N ASP A 251 -25.17 12.29 -20.49
CA ASP A 251 -26.62 12.08 -20.28
C ASP A 251 -26.89 10.57 -20.35
N VAL A 252 -27.09 9.92 -19.21
CA VAL A 252 -27.06 8.45 -19.07
C VAL A 252 -28.43 7.88 -18.71
N ASP A 253 -29.30 7.80 -19.71
CA ASP A 253 -30.66 7.26 -19.53
C ASP A 253 -30.73 5.72 -19.53
N THR A 254 -29.67 5.04 -19.94
CA THR A 254 -29.68 3.57 -20.14
C THR A 254 -28.37 2.92 -19.71
N GLY A 255 -28.42 1.62 -19.41
CA GLY A 255 -27.24 0.78 -19.25
C GLY A 255 -27.46 -0.61 -19.84
N THR A 256 -26.35 -1.29 -20.15
CA THR A 256 -26.34 -2.62 -20.76
C THR A 256 -25.66 -3.62 -19.83
N LEU A 257 -26.28 -4.78 -19.62
CA LEU A 257 -25.66 -5.91 -18.92
C LEU A 257 -25.45 -7.10 -19.85
N LEU A 258 -24.22 -7.56 -19.98
CA LEU A 258 -23.83 -8.64 -20.89
C LEU A 258 -23.56 -9.94 -20.11
N TYR A 259 -24.51 -10.88 -20.18
CA TYR A 259 -24.44 -12.20 -19.54
C TYR A 259 -23.84 -13.24 -20.49
N THR A 260 -22.52 -13.42 -20.46
CA THR A 260 -21.77 -14.23 -21.45
C THR A 260 -22.22 -15.70 -21.48
N LYS A 261 -22.53 -16.26 -20.31
CA LYS A 261 -22.93 -17.67 -20.18
C LYS A 261 -24.28 -17.99 -20.86
N ASN A 262 -25.11 -17.00 -21.17
CA ASN A 262 -26.39 -17.24 -21.84
C ASN A 262 -26.21 -17.81 -23.25
N SER A 263 -25.16 -17.40 -23.96
CA SER A 263 -24.88 -17.84 -25.33
C SER A 263 -24.35 -19.28 -25.41
N ALA A 264 -23.76 -19.77 -24.32
CA ALA A 264 -23.25 -21.15 -24.20
C ALA A 264 -24.35 -22.18 -23.86
N LEU A 265 -25.59 -21.76 -23.63
CA LEU A 265 -26.69 -22.66 -23.25
C LEU A 265 -27.40 -23.23 -24.49
N ASP A 266 -27.70 -24.53 -24.47
CA ASP A 266 -28.50 -25.15 -25.52
C ASP A 266 -29.95 -24.63 -25.48
N ARG A 267 -30.39 -24.03 -26.59
CA ARG A 267 -31.75 -23.52 -26.79
C ARG A 267 -32.82 -24.63 -26.71
N ASN A 268 -32.44 -25.89 -26.86
CA ASN A 268 -33.34 -27.03 -26.76
C ASN A 268 -33.48 -27.56 -25.32
N GLU A 269 -32.56 -27.22 -24.42
CA GLU A 269 -32.52 -27.75 -23.05
C GLU A 269 -32.93 -26.71 -22.00
N GLU A 270 -32.77 -25.41 -22.29
CA GLU A 270 -33.07 -24.32 -21.37
C GLU A 270 -34.28 -23.48 -21.80
N THR A 271 -35.20 -23.22 -20.87
CA THR A 271 -36.39 -22.39 -21.12
C THR A 271 -36.19 -20.97 -20.57
N GLY A 272 -36.25 -19.93 -21.39
CA GLY A 272 -36.16 -18.53 -20.95
C GLY A 272 -35.65 -17.56 -22.00
N ASP A 273 -35.24 -16.36 -21.58
CA ASP A 273 -34.58 -15.37 -22.43
C ASP A 273 -33.07 -15.60 -22.45
N LEU A 274 -32.59 -16.18 -23.55
CA LEU A 274 -31.20 -16.52 -23.81
C LEU A 274 -30.40 -15.36 -24.43
N THR A 275 -30.98 -14.17 -24.54
CA THR A 275 -30.26 -12.99 -25.05
C THR A 275 -29.12 -12.65 -24.07
N PRO A 276 -27.87 -12.49 -24.55
CA PRO A 276 -26.74 -12.19 -23.69
C PRO A 276 -26.80 -10.74 -23.18
N ALA A 277 -27.10 -9.77 -24.04
CA ALA A 277 -27.24 -8.37 -23.68
C ALA A 277 -28.65 -8.07 -23.17
N LYS A 278 -28.74 -7.34 -22.05
CA LYS A 278 -29.99 -6.86 -21.46
C LYS A 278 -29.89 -5.38 -21.17
N ASP A 279 -30.62 -4.59 -21.95
CA ASP A 279 -30.71 -3.14 -21.79
C ASP A 279 -31.79 -2.79 -20.76
N PHE A 280 -31.55 -1.72 -20.00
CA PHE A 280 -32.53 -1.19 -19.06
C PHE A 280 -32.39 0.33 -18.88
N SER A 281 -33.48 0.98 -18.45
CA SER A 281 -33.50 2.42 -18.19
C SER A 281 -32.96 2.76 -16.81
N MET A 282 -32.18 3.84 -16.73
CA MET A 282 -31.70 4.45 -15.48
C MET A 282 -32.77 5.43 -14.96
N GLY A 283 -33.53 5.00 -13.97
CA GLY A 283 -34.52 5.88 -13.34
C GLY A 283 -33.90 6.64 -12.16
N ASN A 284 -34.25 7.91 -11.97
CA ASN A 284 -33.85 8.73 -10.81
C ASN A 284 -34.04 7.98 -9.46
N GLY A 285 -35.13 7.21 -9.31
CA GLY A 285 -35.35 6.39 -8.11
C GLY A 285 -34.29 5.31 -7.86
N LEU A 286 -33.70 4.73 -8.92
CA LEU A 286 -32.60 3.76 -8.82
C LEU A 286 -31.28 4.47 -8.48
N LEU A 287 -31.00 5.62 -9.10
CA LEU A 287 -29.81 6.42 -8.81
C LEU A 287 -29.79 6.88 -7.35
N LYS A 288 -30.92 7.40 -6.84
CA LYS A 288 -31.06 7.76 -5.41
C LYS A 288 -30.93 6.57 -4.47
N PHE A 289 -31.40 5.39 -4.90
CA PHE A 289 -31.25 4.17 -4.12
C PHE A 289 -29.78 3.78 -3.99
N VAL A 290 -28.99 3.87 -5.08
CA VAL A 290 -27.54 3.65 -5.06
C VAL A 290 -26.84 4.57 -4.05
N VAL A 291 -27.11 5.88 -4.10
CA VAL A 291 -26.49 6.86 -3.20
C VAL A 291 -26.81 6.55 -1.73
N ARG A 292 -28.05 6.14 -1.42
CA ARG A 292 -28.41 5.75 -0.06
C ARG A 292 -27.66 4.52 0.44
N LEU A 293 -27.51 3.47 -0.37
CA LEU A 293 -26.73 2.29 0.01
C LEU A 293 -25.26 2.63 0.24
N ARG A 294 -24.71 3.52 -0.59
CA ARG A 294 -23.37 4.06 -0.38
C ARG A 294 -23.27 4.81 0.96
N ASN A 295 -24.27 5.61 1.33
CA ASN A 295 -24.28 6.32 2.60
C ASN A 295 -24.27 5.35 3.79
N GLU A 296 -25.01 4.25 3.72
CA GLU A 296 -25.00 3.19 4.74
C GLU A 296 -23.59 2.63 4.94
N ILE A 297 -22.87 2.34 3.84
CA ILE A 297 -21.48 1.84 3.91
C ILE A 297 -20.56 2.88 4.54
N ALA A 298 -20.62 4.13 4.08
CA ALA A 298 -19.74 5.18 4.57
C ALA A 298 -19.97 5.49 6.05
N ALA A 299 -21.23 5.55 6.50
CA ALA A 299 -21.57 5.74 7.90
C ALA A 299 -21.09 4.57 8.78
N MET A 300 -21.32 3.33 8.33
CA MET A 300 -20.85 2.12 9.03
C MET A 300 -19.33 2.15 9.23
N GLU A 301 -18.58 2.53 8.19
CA GLU A 301 -17.11 2.64 8.27
C GLU A 301 -16.68 3.73 9.24
N MET A 302 -17.34 4.88 9.28
CA MET A 302 -17.01 5.95 10.23
C MET A 302 -17.31 5.57 11.68
N GLN A 303 -18.41 4.86 11.92
CA GLN A 303 -18.80 4.38 13.24
C GLN A 303 -18.00 3.16 13.70
N GLY A 304 -17.29 2.48 12.77
CA GLY A 304 -16.54 1.26 13.07
C GLY A 304 -17.44 0.06 13.36
N GLU A 305 -18.66 0.06 12.81
CA GLU A 305 -19.63 -1.01 13.00
C GLU A 305 -19.33 -2.24 12.13
N ILE A 306 -19.81 -3.41 12.56
CA ILE A 306 -19.66 -4.66 11.81
C ILE A 306 -21.06 -5.17 11.41
N PRO A 307 -21.35 -5.27 10.11
CA PRO A 307 -22.67 -5.65 9.63
C PRO A 307 -23.00 -7.12 9.93
N THR A 308 -24.23 -7.39 10.34
CA THR A 308 -24.68 -8.72 10.78
C THR A 308 -25.21 -9.59 9.63
N GLY A 309 -25.58 -8.96 8.52
CA GLY A 309 -26.27 -9.56 7.38
C GLY A 309 -27.80 -9.50 7.48
N TYR A 310 -28.37 -9.16 8.65
CA TYR A 310 -29.82 -8.97 8.82
C TYR A 310 -30.33 -7.69 8.14
N GLU A 311 -29.43 -6.76 7.83
CA GLU A 311 -29.69 -5.53 7.11
C GLU A 311 -30.06 -5.82 5.63
N GLY A 312 -29.65 -6.99 5.10
CA GLY A 312 -29.95 -7.41 3.74
C GLY A 312 -30.99 -8.54 3.64
N ASP A 313 -31.64 -8.64 2.48
CA ASP A 313 -32.70 -9.64 2.21
C ASP A 313 -32.16 -10.99 1.70
N ALA A 314 -30.86 -11.13 1.40
CA ALA A 314 -30.33 -12.36 0.82
C ALA A 314 -30.54 -13.59 1.72
N LYS A 315 -30.80 -14.73 1.09
CA LYS A 315 -30.87 -16.02 1.77
C LYS A 315 -29.47 -16.61 1.91
N CYS A 316 -29.03 -16.86 3.14
CA CYS A 316 -27.69 -17.38 3.43
C CYS A 316 -27.41 -18.74 2.75
N GLU A 317 -28.44 -19.56 2.50
CA GLU A 317 -28.31 -20.88 1.86
C GLU A 317 -27.72 -20.85 0.44
N TYR A 318 -27.70 -19.68 -0.22
CA TYR A 318 -27.11 -19.50 -1.55
C TYR A 318 -25.84 -18.64 -1.53
N CYS A 319 -25.34 -18.27 -0.34
CA CYS A 319 -24.16 -17.44 -0.20
C CYS A 319 -22.89 -18.29 -0.24
N PHE A 320 -21.99 -18.00 -1.17
CA PHE A 320 -20.70 -18.69 -1.29
C PHE A 320 -19.80 -18.49 -0.05
N GLU A 321 -19.99 -17.37 0.66
CA GLU A 321 -19.24 -17.04 1.88
C GLU A 321 -19.95 -17.49 3.16
N GLN A 322 -20.99 -18.35 3.08
CA GLN A 322 -21.75 -18.74 4.26
C GLN A 322 -20.86 -19.38 5.33
N ASP A 323 -20.00 -20.32 4.95
CA ASP A 323 -19.13 -21.03 5.89
C ASP A 323 -18.11 -20.08 6.52
N THR A 324 -17.44 -19.26 5.70
CA THR A 324 -16.54 -18.20 6.16
C THR A 324 -17.26 -17.27 7.16
N CYS A 325 -18.46 -16.82 6.81
CA CYS A 325 -19.28 -15.94 7.62
C CYS A 325 -19.59 -16.53 9.01
N MET A 326 -19.99 -17.81 9.06
CA MET A 326 -20.32 -18.51 10.30
C MET A 326 -19.10 -18.76 11.18
N VAL A 327 -17.94 -19.08 10.58
CA VAL A 327 -16.70 -19.30 11.32
C VAL A 327 -16.18 -18.00 11.90
N VAL A 328 -16.09 -16.94 11.09
CA VAL A 328 -15.65 -15.61 11.54
C VAL A 328 -16.55 -15.11 12.66
N SER A 329 -17.88 -15.16 12.48
CA SER A 329 -18.83 -14.71 13.49
C SER A 329 -18.74 -15.53 14.78
N GLY A 330 -18.59 -16.86 14.70
CA GLY A 330 -18.50 -17.71 15.87
C GLY A 330 -17.19 -17.56 16.63
N ARG A 331 -16.06 -17.43 15.93
CA ARG A 331 -14.75 -17.26 16.56
C ARG A 331 -14.55 -15.86 17.15
N LEU A 332 -14.99 -14.80 16.46
CA LEU A 332 -14.93 -13.43 16.97
C LEU A 332 -16.13 -13.06 17.86
N ASP A 333 -17.06 -13.99 18.09
CA ASP A 333 -18.31 -13.80 18.84
C ASP A 333 -19.21 -12.67 18.33
N GLN A 334 -19.17 -12.39 17.04
CA GLN A 334 -20.00 -11.38 16.39
C GLN A 334 -21.38 -11.95 16.04
N GLU A 335 -22.40 -11.09 15.99
CA GLU A 335 -23.71 -11.48 15.47
C GLU A 335 -23.66 -11.74 13.95
N SER A 336 -24.43 -12.73 13.48
CA SER A 336 -24.53 -13.05 12.05
C SER A 336 -25.86 -13.70 11.69
N LYS A 337 -26.46 -13.26 10.59
CA LYS A 337 -27.64 -13.87 9.96
C LYS A 337 -27.39 -15.33 9.53
N ALA A 338 -26.16 -15.67 9.16
CA ALA A 338 -25.80 -17.03 8.76
C ALA A 338 -25.72 -17.99 9.97
N GLY A 339 -25.65 -17.47 11.20
CA GLY A 339 -25.36 -18.21 12.41
C GLY A 339 -23.88 -18.12 12.81
N LYS A 340 -23.50 -18.94 13.80
CA LYS A 340 -22.15 -18.99 14.38
C LYS A 340 -21.64 -20.44 14.43
N ILE A 341 -20.39 -20.67 14.04
CA ILE A 341 -19.69 -21.96 14.13
C ILE A 341 -18.37 -21.77 14.89
N GLY A 342 -18.01 -22.75 15.73
CA GLY A 342 -16.76 -22.76 16.48
C GLY A 342 -16.88 -22.21 17.90
N THR A 343 -15.80 -22.34 18.65
CA THR A 343 -15.68 -21.77 20.00
C THR A 343 -15.09 -20.37 19.90
N PRO A 344 -15.69 -19.34 20.53
CA PRO A 344 -15.11 -18.01 20.59
C PRO A 344 -13.63 -18.05 21.00
N LEU A 345 -12.84 -17.18 20.38
CA LEU A 345 -11.46 -16.95 20.81
C LEU A 345 -11.44 -16.50 22.27
N PRO A 346 -10.35 -16.75 23.00
CA PRO A 346 -10.06 -16.11 24.28
C PRO A 346 -10.27 -14.58 24.23
N GLU A 347 -10.62 -13.99 25.37
CA GLU A 347 -10.97 -12.58 25.47
C GLU A 347 -9.82 -11.66 25.02
N ASP A 348 -8.59 -11.95 25.46
CA ASP A 348 -7.37 -11.24 25.07
C ASP A 348 -7.08 -11.32 23.56
N GLU A 349 -7.36 -12.45 22.91
CA GLU A 349 -7.25 -12.59 21.45
C GLU A 349 -8.29 -11.76 20.69
N ARG A 350 -9.51 -11.62 21.24
CA ARG A 350 -10.56 -10.77 20.65
C ARG A 350 -10.26 -9.28 20.85
N GLU A 351 -9.80 -8.89 22.04
CA GLU A 351 -9.35 -7.53 22.32
C GLU A 351 -8.19 -7.14 21.40
N TYR A 352 -7.24 -8.04 21.19
CA TYR A 352 -6.15 -7.87 20.24
C TYR A 352 -6.66 -7.68 18.80
N PHE A 353 -7.62 -8.51 18.35
CA PHE A 353 -8.24 -8.33 17.03
C PHE A 353 -8.92 -6.96 16.90
N GLU A 354 -9.74 -6.57 17.89
CA GLU A 354 -10.47 -5.31 17.87
C GLU A 354 -9.54 -4.09 17.87
N ARG A 355 -8.47 -4.13 18.66
CA ARG A 355 -7.43 -3.09 18.71
C ARG A 355 -6.82 -2.87 17.33
N PHE A 356 -6.28 -3.92 16.71
CA PHE A 356 -5.63 -3.82 15.40
C PHE A 356 -6.63 -3.61 14.26
N TYR A 357 -7.85 -4.14 14.33
CA TYR A 357 -8.90 -3.86 13.35
C TYR A 357 -9.18 -2.36 13.29
N ARG A 358 -9.40 -1.70 14.44
CA ARG A 358 -9.63 -0.25 14.49
C ARG A 358 -8.43 0.53 13.95
N ALA A 359 -7.22 0.18 14.36
CA ALA A 359 -6.01 0.86 13.89
C ALA A 359 -5.80 0.72 12.35
N ILE A 360 -6.14 -0.44 11.77
CA ILE A 360 -6.09 -0.65 10.32
C ILE A 360 -7.18 0.14 9.59
N GLU A 361 -8.39 0.21 10.14
CA GLU A 361 -9.46 1.02 9.53
C GLU A 361 -9.20 2.53 9.63
N GLU A 362 -8.53 3.00 10.69
CA GLU A 362 -8.02 4.38 10.75
C GLU A 362 -6.99 4.66 9.65
N GLU A 363 -6.02 3.76 9.45
CA GLU A 363 -5.06 3.87 8.34
C GLU A 363 -5.76 3.84 6.97
N ARG A 364 -6.84 3.05 6.82
CA ARG A 364 -7.68 3.04 5.61
C ARG A 364 -8.33 4.41 5.39
N ARG A 365 -8.86 5.04 6.43
CA ARG A 365 -9.43 6.39 6.32
C ARG A 365 -8.40 7.41 5.84
N GLU A 366 -7.13 7.31 6.27
CA GLU A 366 -6.06 8.15 5.72
C GLU A 366 -5.82 7.90 4.22
N VAL A 367 -6.02 6.69 3.71
CA VAL A 367 -6.00 6.43 2.25
C VAL A 367 -7.13 7.18 1.54
N HIS A 368 -8.34 7.21 2.10
CA HIS A 368 -9.47 7.97 1.53
C HIS A 368 -9.25 9.49 1.62
N ARG A 369 -8.65 9.99 2.70
CA ARG A 369 -8.27 11.42 2.78
C ARG A 369 -7.24 11.80 1.71
N GLU A 370 -6.26 10.94 1.42
CA GLU A 370 -5.33 11.19 0.31
C GLU A 370 -6.02 11.20 -1.07
N TYR A 371 -7.14 10.48 -1.23
CA TYR A 371 -7.98 10.60 -2.43
C TYR A 371 -8.69 11.95 -2.47
N ALA A 372 -9.30 12.39 -1.36
CA ALA A 372 -10.03 13.64 -1.31
C ALA A 372 -9.17 14.86 -1.66
N LYS A 373 -7.89 14.80 -1.28
CA LYS A 373 -6.88 15.77 -1.69
C LYS A 373 -6.70 15.92 -3.20
N LEU A 374 -7.18 15.00 -4.05
CA LEU A 374 -7.13 15.17 -5.51
C LEU A 374 -7.97 16.37 -5.99
N TRP A 375 -9.04 16.69 -5.27
CA TRP A 375 -9.95 17.81 -5.57
C TRP A 375 -9.95 18.90 -4.49
N GLU A 376 -9.48 18.60 -3.27
CA GLU A 376 -9.36 19.59 -2.19
C GLU A 376 -8.07 20.43 -2.26
N GLN A 377 -7.02 19.91 -2.90
CA GLN A 377 -5.76 20.63 -3.10
C GLN A 377 -5.59 21.06 -4.56
N THR A 378 -4.96 22.21 -4.78
CA THR A 378 -4.57 22.63 -6.13
C THR A 378 -3.45 21.73 -6.68
N PRO A 379 -3.24 21.69 -8.01
CA PRO A 379 -2.12 20.95 -8.59
C PRO A 379 -0.77 21.35 -7.97
N GLU A 380 -0.57 22.63 -7.70
CA GLU A 380 0.65 23.18 -7.10
C GLU A 380 0.85 22.70 -5.67
N GLU A 381 -0.18 22.77 -4.82
CA GLU A 381 -0.12 22.27 -3.44
C GLU A 381 0.25 20.77 -3.40
N ARG A 382 -0.30 19.98 -4.33
CA ARG A 382 0.04 18.55 -4.43
C ARG A 382 1.45 18.31 -4.93
N ALA A 383 1.96 19.13 -5.84
CA ALA A 383 3.35 19.03 -6.28
C ALA A 383 4.31 19.39 -5.13
N ASP A 384 4.00 20.44 -4.37
CA ASP A 384 4.75 20.84 -3.17
C ASP A 384 4.75 19.74 -2.08
N ASP A 385 3.66 18.98 -1.96
CA ASP A 385 3.54 17.81 -1.07
C ASP A 385 4.24 16.52 -1.61
N ASP A 386 4.97 16.62 -2.73
CA ASP A 386 5.54 15.51 -3.50
C ASP A 386 4.49 14.45 -3.95
N ARG A 387 3.23 14.84 -4.12
CA ARG A 387 2.11 13.94 -4.50
C ARG A 387 1.74 13.99 -5.97
N ALA A 388 2.22 14.99 -6.70
CA ALA A 388 1.99 15.14 -8.13
C ALA A 388 3.26 15.55 -8.90
N LEU A 389 3.25 15.33 -10.21
CA LEU A 389 4.12 15.97 -11.19
C LEU A 389 3.20 16.73 -12.15
N ILE A 390 3.38 18.05 -12.23
CA ILE A 390 2.47 18.97 -12.93
C ILE A 390 3.15 19.74 -14.08
N ASP A 391 4.47 19.57 -14.21
CA ASP A 391 5.35 20.25 -15.17
C ASP A 391 5.65 19.37 -16.38
N LEU A 392 4.62 18.69 -16.91
CA LEU A 392 4.76 17.76 -18.04
C LEU A 392 4.13 18.34 -19.31
N GLU A 393 4.93 18.40 -20.37
CA GLU A 393 4.46 18.66 -21.73
C GLU A 393 4.28 17.32 -22.46
N PHE A 394 3.07 17.05 -22.93
CA PHE A 394 2.78 15.86 -23.73
C PHE A 394 3.66 15.83 -25.00
N ALA A 395 4.34 14.71 -25.24
CA ALA A 395 5.24 14.55 -26.39
C ALA A 395 4.63 13.65 -27.48
N GLU A 396 4.33 12.40 -27.13
CA GLU A 396 3.71 11.44 -28.06
C GLU A 396 3.00 10.30 -27.32
N MET A 397 2.10 9.62 -28.03
CA MET A 397 1.51 8.36 -27.61
C MET A 397 1.63 7.34 -28.74
N ARG A 398 1.97 6.09 -28.40
CA ARG A 398 2.15 5.02 -29.36
C ARG A 398 1.47 3.76 -28.87
N GLU A 399 0.65 3.17 -29.73
CA GLU A 399 0.08 1.85 -29.48
C GLU A 399 1.18 0.78 -29.54
N LEU A 400 1.23 -0.07 -28.52
CA LEU A 400 2.15 -1.19 -28.38
C LEU A 400 1.53 -2.50 -28.89
N GLU A 401 2.37 -3.50 -29.12
CA GLU A 401 1.89 -4.86 -29.35
C GLU A 401 1.05 -5.32 -28.16
N GLY A 402 -0.16 -5.83 -28.44
CA GLY A 402 -1.13 -6.22 -27.41
C GLY A 402 -2.16 -5.15 -27.04
N GLY A 403 -2.21 -4.01 -27.75
CA GLY A 403 -3.27 -3.00 -27.61
C GLY A 403 -3.13 -2.07 -26.40
N ARG A 404 -1.98 -2.09 -25.72
CA ARG A 404 -1.61 -1.14 -24.68
C ARG A 404 -0.98 0.11 -25.30
N TRP A 405 -0.77 1.14 -24.51
CA TRP A 405 -0.21 2.43 -24.95
C TRP A 405 1.08 2.76 -24.21
N GLU A 406 2.08 3.18 -24.96
CA GLU A 406 3.23 3.91 -24.46
C GLU A 406 2.91 5.40 -24.52
N LEU A 407 2.99 6.08 -23.39
CA LEU A 407 2.72 7.53 -23.25
C LEU A 407 4.03 8.22 -22.92
N ARG A 408 4.34 9.30 -23.63
CA ARG A 408 5.57 10.08 -23.43
C ARG A 408 5.27 11.54 -23.14
N ALA A 409 5.96 12.08 -22.14
CA ALA A 409 5.94 13.49 -21.81
C ALA A 409 7.36 14.00 -21.52
N CYS A 410 7.59 15.29 -21.76
CA CYS A 410 8.82 15.98 -21.41
C CYS A 410 8.59 16.79 -20.13
N ARG A 411 9.58 16.80 -19.24
CA ARG A 411 9.52 17.57 -18.00
C ARG A 411 10.11 18.95 -18.23
N GLU A 412 9.33 20.00 -17.98
CA GLU A 412 9.74 21.40 -18.18
C GLU A 412 10.41 22.03 -16.95
N GLY A 413 10.33 21.37 -15.77
CA GLY A 413 10.80 21.91 -14.50
C GLY A 413 11.63 20.96 -13.64
N GLY A 414 12.15 21.50 -12.54
CA GLY A 414 12.97 20.77 -11.55
C GLY A 414 12.17 20.22 -10.35
N ALA A 415 10.83 20.31 -10.36
CA ALA A 415 9.99 20.00 -9.20
C ALA A 415 10.11 18.53 -8.78
N THR A 416 10.56 18.26 -7.55
CA THR A 416 10.72 16.88 -7.07
C THR A 416 9.38 16.23 -6.73
N SER A 417 9.32 14.90 -6.87
CA SER A 417 8.12 14.11 -6.54
C SER A 417 8.50 12.80 -5.84
N LYS A 418 7.55 12.16 -5.15
CA LYS A 418 7.69 10.81 -4.57
C LYS A 418 7.71 9.71 -5.63
N LEU A 419 7.20 9.99 -6.83
CA LEU A 419 6.99 9.03 -7.91
C LEU A 419 8.30 8.43 -8.43
N ARG A 420 8.35 7.12 -8.66
CA ARG A 420 9.52 6.38 -9.14
C ARG A 420 9.19 5.48 -10.32
N GLU A 421 10.21 5.05 -11.03
CA GLU A 421 10.08 3.97 -12.01
C GLU A 421 9.47 2.73 -11.35
N GLY A 422 8.51 2.13 -12.03
CA GLY A 422 7.70 1.03 -11.54
C GLY A 422 6.41 1.45 -10.80
N ASP A 423 6.26 2.69 -10.36
CA ASP A 423 5.06 3.12 -9.64
C ASP A 423 3.81 3.11 -10.54
N LEU A 424 2.67 2.81 -9.93
CA LEU A 424 1.35 2.98 -10.55
C LEU A 424 0.83 4.38 -10.19
N VAL A 425 0.44 5.15 -11.20
CA VAL A 425 0.03 6.55 -11.07
C VAL A 425 -1.28 6.82 -11.79
N LEU A 426 -1.95 7.90 -11.39
CA LEU A 426 -3.03 8.49 -12.17
C LEU A 426 -2.38 9.44 -13.18
N ALA A 427 -2.34 9.05 -14.45
CA ALA A 427 -1.90 9.91 -15.53
C ALA A 427 -3.10 10.64 -16.12
N SER A 428 -3.03 11.97 -16.23
CA SER A 428 -4.15 12.78 -16.70
C SER A 428 -3.75 13.90 -17.65
N ASP A 429 -4.76 14.46 -18.32
CA ASP A 429 -4.67 15.67 -19.15
C ASP A 429 -4.73 16.97 -18.32
N GLY A 430 -4.39 16.89 -17.03
CA GLY A 430 -4.25 18.02 -16.11
C GLY A 430 -5.17 17.92 -14.90
N ASP A 431 -6.29 17.20 -15.04
CA ASP A 431 -7.22 16.92 -13.96
C ASP A 431 -7.45 15.40 -13.82
N PRO A 432 -6.98 14.77 -12.73
CA PRO A 432 -7.11 13.33 -12.53
C PRO A 432 -8.54 12.86 -12.20
N VAL A 433 -9.43 13.77 -11.83
CA VAL A 433 -10.81 13.47 -11.41
C VAL A 433 -11.78 13.79 -12.53
N SER A 434 -11.85 15.04 -12.99
CA SER A 434 -12.85 15.47 -13.98
C SER A 434 -12.39 15.41 -15.44
N GLY A 435 -11.07 15.32 -15.65
CA GLY A 435 -10.43 15.23 -16.95
C GLY A 435 -10.37 13.82 -17.53
N ASN A 436 -9.56 13.64 -18.58
CA ASN A 436 -9.19 12.30 -19.01
C ASN A 436 -8.06 11.79 -18.13
N SER A 437 -8.29 10.71 -17.41
CA SER A 437 -7.28 10.05 -16.61
C SER A 437 -7.25 8.54 -16.84
N GLU A 438 -6.08 7.95 -16.70
CA GLU A 438 -5.87 6.51 -16.77
C GLU A 438 -4.83 6.06 -15.75
N LEU A 439 -4.95 4.82 -15.28
CA LEU A 439 -3.88 4.22 -14.48
C LEU A 439 -2.71 3.86 -15.39
N ALA A 440 -1.56 4.46 -15.12
CA ALA A 440 -0.35 4.21 -15.89
C ALA A 440 0.77 3.70 -14.98
N ARG A 441 1.65 2.87 -15.52
CA ARG A 441 2.89 2.49 -14.85
C ARG A 441 4.02 3.35 -15.38
N ILE A 442 4.83 3.90 -14.48
CA ILE A 442 6.05 4.61 -14.85
C ILE A 442 7.09 3.58 -15.30
N GLU A 443 7.47 3.60 -16.58
CA GLU A 443 8.57 2.77 -17.09
C GLU A 443 9.91 3.49 -16.96
N ARG A 444 9.90 4.81 -17.17
CA ARG A 444 11.09 5.66 -17.02
C ARG A 444 10.72 7.04 -16.50
N LEU A 445 11.53 7.58 -15.59
CA LEU A 445 11.31 8.90 -14.99
C LEU A 445 12.59 9.74 -15.02
N GLY A 446 12.72 10.61 -16.03
CA GLY A 446 13.82 11.56 -16.18
C GLY A 446 13.35 12.89 -16.80
N GLU A 447 14.19 13.53 -17.62
CA GLU A 447 13.76 14.65 -18.48
C GLU A 447 12.64 14.20 -19.45
N GLU A 448 12.74 12.96 -19.94
CA GLU A 448 11.68 12.27 -20.66
C GLU A 448 11.01 11.27 -19.70
N VAL A 449 9.70 11.39 -19.56
CA VAL A 449 8.84 10.48 -18.79
C VAL A 449 8.17 9.51 -19.75
N VAL A 450 8.29 8.21 -19.47
CA VAL A 450 7.69 7.15 -20.28
C VAL A 450 6.79 6.30 -19.40
N LEU A 451 5.55 6.09 -19.84
CA LEU A 451 4.55 5.34 -19.11
C LEU A 451 3.93 4.27 -20.01
N THR A 452 3.46 3.19 -19.39
CA THR A 452 2.58 2.21 -20.04
C THR A 452 1.18 2.27 -19.43
N ALA A 453 0.15 2.40 -20.26
CA ALA A 453 -1.26 2.42 -19.87
C ALA A 453 -2.10 1.50 -20.77
N ASP A 454 -3.32 1.17 -20.34
CA ASP A 454 -4.23 0.33 -21.16
C ASP A 454 -5.04 1.15 -22.16
N GLU A 455 -5.23 2.45 -21.89
CA GLU A 455 -5.95 3.40 -22.75
C GLU A 455 -5.07 4.66 -22.97
N PRO A 456 -5.26 5.36 -24.10
CA PRO A 456 -4.47 6.55 -24.41
C PRO A 456 -4.95 7.76 -23.60
N VAL A 457 -3.99 8.54 -23.08
CA VAL A 457 -4.24 9.86 -22.46
C VAL A 457 -3.10 10.82 -22.82
N GLU A 458 -3.44 12.07 -23.11
CA GLU A 458 -2.45 13.14 -23.34
C GLU A 458 -1.89 13.61 -22.00
N VAL A 459 -0.82 12.94 -21.55
CA VAL A 459 -0.29 13.13 -20.18
C VAL A 459 0.35 14.51 -20.02
N THR A 460 -0.26 15.32 -19.16
CA THR A 460 0.30 16.61 -18.70
C THR A 460 0.44 16.66 -17.17
N ARG A 461 -0.09 15.65 -16.47
CA ARG A 461 0.01 15.53 -15.01
C ARG A 461 0.04 14.07 -14.57
N LEU A 462 0.83 13.79 -13.52
CA LEU A 462 0.84 12.51 -12.81
C LEU A 462 0.51 12.73 -11.33
N ASP A 463 -0.38 11.92 -10.77
CA ASP A 463 -0.66 11.88 -9.35
C ASP A 463 -0.37 10.51 -8.75
N VAL A 464 0.10 10.50 -7.49
CA VAL A 464 0.17 9.28 -6.68
C VAL A 464 -1.23 8.67 -6.60
N TYR A 465 -1.38 7.40 -6.98
CA TYR A 465 -2.62 6.65 -6.81
C TYR A 465 -2.70 6.07 -5.38
N PRO A 466 -3.63 6.52 -4.51
CA PRO A 466 -3.80 5.93 -3.20
C PRO A 466 -4.37 4.50 -3.33
N SER A 467 -3.91 3.55 -2.52
CA SER A 467 -4.35 2.14 -2.62
C SER A 467 -4.67 1.55 -1.25
N GLU A 468 -5.81 0.89 -1.16
CA GLU A 468 -6.27 0.13 0.02
C GLU A 468 -5.61 -1.26 0.13
N LEU A 469 -4.82 -1.67 -0.87
CA LEU A 469 -4.25 -3.02 -0.92
C LEU A 469 -3.39 -3.34 0.31
N THR A 470 -2.71 -2.33 0.87
CA THR A 470 -1.90 -2.51 2.07
C THR A 470 -2.79 -2.82 3.27
N THR A 471 -3.82 -2.02 3.54
CA THR A 471 -4.71 -2.21 4.70
C THR A 471 -5.52 -3.51 4.59
N ASP A 472 -5.95 -3.89 3.39
CA ASP A 472 -6.59 -5.19 3.13
C ASP A 472 -5.65 -6.36 3.47
N ARG A 473 -4.37 -6.27 3.10
CA ARG A 473 -3.37 -7.31 3.42
C ARG A 473 -3.06 -7.39 4.90
N LEU A 474 -2.97 -6.25 5.60
CA LEU A 474 -2.78 -6.22 7.05
C LEU A 474 -3.94 -6.91 7.76
N LEU A 475 -5.17 -6.59 7.35
CA LEU A 475 -6.36 -7.16 7.95
C LEU A 475 -6.47 -8.68 7.68
N ALA A 476 -6.16 -9.11 6.46
CA ALA A 476 -6.13 -10.53 6.13
C ALA A 476 -5.04 -11.29 6.90
N ALA A 477 -3.87 -10.70 7.11
CA ALA A 477 -2.79 -11.30 7.90
C ALA A 477 -3.16 -11.40 9.39
N LEU A 478 -3.77 -10.36 9.96
CA LEU A 478 -4.32 -10.37 11.33
C LEU A 478 -5.37 -11.47 11.49
N HIS A 479 -6.33 -11.52 10.57
CA HIS A 479 -7.38 -12.52 10.54
C HIS A 479 -6.80 -13.94 10.51
N ASP A 480 -5.86 -14.20 9.59
CA ASP A 480 -5.26 -15.53 9.44
C ASP A 480 -4.43 -15.91 10.66
N SER A 481 -3.72 -14.97 11.29
CA SER A 481 -2.92 -15.20 12.50
C SER A 481 -3.78 -15.70 13.68
N LEU A 482 -4.95 -15.12 13.90
CA LEU A 482 -5.80 -15.46 15.05
C LEU A 482 -6.75 -16.63 14.78
N LEU A 483 -7.31 -16.68 13.57
CA LEU A 483 -8.38 -17.63 13.23
C LEU A 483 -7.87 -18.93 12.61
N LYS A 484 -6.74 -18.89 11.91
CA LYS A 484 -6.10 -20.07 11.32
C LYS A 484 -4.81 -20.47 12.03
N GLY A 485 -4.22 -19.59 12.83
CA GLY A 485 -2.97 -19.85 13.55
C GLY A 485 -3.09 -20.97 14.58
N ASP A 486 -1.97 -21.68 14.75
CA ASP A 486 -1.82 -22.73 15.74
C ASP A 486 -1.87 -22.17 17.19
N GLU A 487 -2.44 -22.96 18.10
CA GLU A 487 -2.60 -22.59 19.51
C GLU A 487 -1.24 -22.43 20.22
N ARG A 488 -0.22 -23.22 19.88
CA ARG A 488 1.12 -23.09 20.48
C ARG A 488 1.75 -21.73 20.11
N ARG A 489 1.69 -21.31 18.85
CA ARG A 489 2.18 -20.01 18.39
C ARG A 489 1.46 -18.88 19.12
N LYS A 490 0.13 -18.93 19.20
CA LYS A 490 -0.64 -17.92 19.93
C LYS A 490 -0.26 -17.90 21.41
N ASP A 491 -0.08 -19.05 22.06
CA ASP A 491 0.37 -19.10 23.46
C ASP A 491 1.70 -18.37 23.67
N VAL A 492 2.65 -18.47 22.73
CA VAL A 492 3.91 -17.73 22.85
C VAL A 492 3.73 -16.25 22.50
N LEU A 493 3.04 -15.92 21.41
CA LEU A 493 2.80 -14.52 21.01
C LEU A 493 2.04 -13.69 22.05
N PHE A 494 1.18 -14.33 22.85
CA PHE A 494 0.42 -13.72 23.95
C PHE A 494 1.10 -13.89 25.33
N GLY A 495 2.34 -14.40 25.38
CA GLY A 495 3.12 -14.52 26.62
C GLY A 495 2.57 -15.56 27.61
N ARG A 496 1.71 -16.48 27.15
CA ARG A 496 1.15 -17.57 27.96
C ARG A 496 2.16 -18.71 28.14
N LYS A 497 3.13 -18.83 27.23
CA LYS A 497 4.25 -19.77 27.28
C LYS A 497 5.53 -19.14 26.76
N GLU A 498 6.67 -19.65 27.21
CA GLU A 498 7.98 -19.30 26.64
C GLU A 498 8.22 -20.00 25.29
N PRO A 499 8.98 -19.37 24.38
CA PRO A 499 9.49 -20.02 23.17
C PRO A 499 10.46 -21.15 23.53
N ALA A 500 10.40 -22.25 22.78
CA ALA A 500 11.24 -23.42 22.95
C ALA A 500 12.40 -23.44 21.94
N PHE A 501 13.52 -24.04 22.36
CA PHE A 501 14.74 -24.15 21.58
C PHE A 501 15.40 -25.53 21.75
N ASP A 502 15.78 -26.17 20.65
CA ASP A 502 16.69 -27.31 20.56
C ASP A 502 18.00 -26.86 19.89
N LEU A 503 18.90 -26.26 20.68
CA LEU A 503 20.09 -25.60 20.17
C LEU A 503 21.11 -26.62 19.63
N PRO A 504 21.62 -26.46 18.40
CA PRO A 504 22.66 -27.33 17.86
C PRO A 504 24.02 -27.07 18.51
N ASP A 505 24.77 -28.14 18.79
CA ASP A 505 26.17 -28.09 19.28
C ASP A 505 27.20 -27.68 18.19
N GLU A 506 26.74 -27.16 17.06
CA GLU A 506 27.56 -26.78 15.90
C GLU A 506 28.03 -25.31 16.00
N THR A 507 29.26 -25.03 15.57
CA THR A 507 29.76 -23.66 15.41
C THR A 507 29.61 -23.23 13.95
N PHE A 508 28.70 -22.29 13.70
CA PHE A 508 28.45 -21.74 12.37
C PHE A 508 29.36 -20.55 12.05
N ILE A 509 29.77 -19.76 13.05
CA ILE A 509 30.60 -18.56 12.90
C ILE A 509 31.68 -18.54 13.98
N GLY A 510 32.86 -19.08 13.68
CA GLY A 510 33.90 -19.30 14.70
C GLY A 510 34.67 -18.06 15.17
N ASN A 511 34.47 -16.89 14.55
CA ASN A 511 35.20 -15.66 14.84
C ASN A 511 34.33 -14.56 15.48
N ASN A 512 33.06 -14.84 15.78
CA ASN A 512 32.14 -13.92 16.43
C ASN A 512 31.07 -14.68 17.21
N ASP A 513 31.19 -14.66 18.55
CA ASP A 513 30.33 -15.44 19.44
C ASP A 513 28.86 -15.02 19.35
N ALA A 514 28.55 -13.73 19.33
CA ALA A 514 27.17 -13.23 19.25
C ALA A 514 26.50 -13.61 17.92
N GLN A 515 27.22 -13.51 16.80
CA GLN A 515 26.70 -13.98 15.51
C GLN A 515 26.50 -15.50 15.52
N ASN A 516 27.42 -16.26 16.11
CA ASN A 516 27.28 -17.72 16.22
C ASN A 516 26.08 -18.14 17.06
N GLU A 517 25.89 -17.53 18.23
CA GLU A 517 24.77 -17.77 19.12
C GLU A 517 23.44 -17.41 18.45
N ALA A 518 23.40 -16.27 17.73
CA ALA A 518 22.23 -15.89 16.93
C ALA A 518 21.88 -16.96 15.87
N VAL A 519 22.88 -17.53 15.18
CA VAL A 519 22.63 -18.63 14.23
C VAL A 519 22.17 -19.91 14.95
N GLN A 520 22.78 -20.27 16.08
CA GLN A 520 22.36 -21.43 16.87
C GLN A 520 20.91 -21.31 17.34
N MET A 521 20.51 -20.13 17.84
CA MET A 521 19.13 -19.87 18.24
C MET A 521 18.17 -19.87 17.06
N ALA A 522 18.53 -19.24 15.94
CA ALA A 522 17.70 -19.22 14.74
C ALA A 522 17.47 -20.63 14.18
N VAL A 523 18.49 -21.49 14.18
CA VAL A 523 18.40 -22.88 13.70
C VAL A 523 17.67 -23.76 14.71
N GLY A 524 17.89 -23.56 16.01
CA GLY A 524 17.32 -24.38 17.07
C GLY A 524 15.94 -23.97 17.56
N ALA A 525 15.39 -22.83 17.11
CA ALA A 525 14.06 -22.38 17.55
C ALA A 525 12.98 -23.38 17.13
N GLU A 526 12.09 -23.74 18.05
CA GLU A 526 10.87 -24.50 17.76
C GLU A 526 9.67 -23.58 17.48
N ASP A 527 9.65 -22.39 18.10
CA ASP A 527 8.58 -21.39 17.92
C ASP A 527 9.09 -20.16 17.15
N PHE A 528 9.99 -19.39 17.75
CA PHE A 528 10.68 -18.30 17.08
C PHE A 528 12.03 -17.94 17.72
N ALA A 529 12.85 -17.20 16.98
CA ALA A 529 14.04 -16.51 17.49
C ALA A 529 14.08 -15.05 17.04
N LEU A 530 14.78 -14.21 17.80
CA LEU A 530 15.01 -12.81 17.48
C LEU A 530 16.51 -12.54 17.26
N ILE A 531 16.85 -11.78 16.22
CA ILE A 531 18.21 -11.29 16.02
C ILE A 531 18.16 -9.77 16.03
N HIS A 532 18.64 -9.18 17.12
CA HIS A 532 18.82 -7.74 17.21
C HIS A 532 20.14 -7.36 16.56
N GLY A 533 20.05 -6.70 15.41
CA GLY A 533 21.22 -6.38 14.60
C GLY A 533 21.48 -4.88 14.45
N PRO A 534 22.19 -4.27 15.42
CA PRO A 534 22.63 -2.88 15.33
C PRO A 534 23.42 -2.55 14.04
N PRO A 535 23.58 -1.27 13.70
CA PRO A 535 24.27 -0.83 12.49
C PRO A 535 25.68 -1.42 12.34
N GLY A 536 25.95 -1.99 11.17
CA GLY A 536 27.27 -2.48 10.79
C GLY A 536 27.69 -3.79 11.46
N THR A 537 26.79 -4.49 12.15
CA THR A 537 27.09 -5.75 12.88
C THR A 537 27.19 -7.00 12.00
N GLY A 538 26.92 -6.87 10.70
CA GLY A 538 26.89 -8.00 9.78
C GLY A 538 25.58 -8.81 9.87
N LYS A 539 24.44 -8.12 10.04
CA LYS A 539 23.09 -8.70 9.96
C LYS A 539 22.95 -9.66 8.77
N THR A 540 23.16 -9.15 7.56
CA THR A 540 23.04 -9.89 6.30
C THR A 540 23.91 -11.15 6.27
N TYR A 541 25.16 -11.05 6.74
CA TYR A 541 26.04 -12.21 6.85
C TYR A 541 25.50 -13.26 7.82
N THR A 542 24.97 -12.84 8.97
CA THR A 542 24.39 -13.72 9.99
C THR A 542 23.13 -14.41 9.46
N ILE A 543 22.27 -13.66 8.76
CA ILE A 543 21.08 -14.20 8.09
C ILE A 543 21.49 -15.27 7.07
N ALA A 544 22.44 -14.97 6.18
CA ALA A 544 22.90 -15.93 5.16
C ALA A 544 23.43 -17.24 5.80
N ARG A 545 24.16 -17.14 6.92
CA ARG A 545 24.64 -18.31 7.67
C ARG A 545 23.50 -19.12 8.30
N ALA A 546 22.48 -18.45 8.83
CA ALA A 546 21.28 -19.11 9.36
C ALA A 546 20.49 -19.83 8.27
N VAL A 547 20.20 -19.16 7.15
CA VAL A 547 19.49 -19.77 6.02
C VAL A 547 20.28 -20.94 5.46
N ARG A 548 21.60 -20.82 5.28
CA ARG A 548 22.45 -21.94 4.86
C ARG A 548 22.31 -23.14 5.80
N ALA A 549 22.38 -22.93 7.10
CA ALA A 549 22.25 -24.00 8.08
C ALA A 549 20.87 -24.69 8.04
N MET A 550 19.79 -23.92 7.87
CA MET A 550 18.42 -24.43 7.72
C MET A 550 18.28 -25.27 6.44
N VAL A 551 18.80 -24.74 5.34
CA VAL A 551 18.81 -25.40 4.04
C VAL A 551 19.63 -26.70 4.03
N GLU A 552 20.81 -26.72 4.67
CA GLU A 552 21.63 -27.94 4.83
C GLU A 552 20.89 -29.04 5.63
N ARG A 553 19.92 -28.64 6.46
CA ARG A 553 19.02 -29.54 7.21
C ARG A 553 17.79 -29.97 6.41
N GLY A 554 17.66 -29.49 5.17
CA GLY A 554 16.57 -29.83 4.26
C GLY A 554 15.32 -28.97 4.45
N GLU A 555 15.39 -27.91 5.25
CA GLU A 555 14.26 -27.00 5.46
C GLU A 555 14.00 -26.14 4.21
N ARG A 556 12.73 -25.87 3.96
CA ARG A 556 12.22 -24.91 2.99
C ARG A 556 12.05 -23.55 3.68
N VAL A 557 12.79 -22.57 3.20
CA VAL A 557 12.93 -21.26 3.84
C VAL A 557 12.18 -20.19 3.06
N LEU A 558 11.31 -19.44 3.74
CA LEU A 558 10.80 -18.16 3.26
C LEU A 558 11.72 -17.04 3.75
N LEU A 559 12.44 -16.40 2.84
CA LEU A 559 13.20 -15.18 3.11
C LEU A 559 12.32 -13.96 2.81
N SER A 560 12.08 -13.14 3.81
CA SER A 560 11.27 -11.93 3.65
C SER A 560 11.92 -10.70 4.25
N ALA A 561 11.52 -9.53 3.74
CA ALA A 561 11.91 -8.24 4.28
C ALA A 561 10.90 -7.16 3.88
N PHE A 562 10.98 -5.99 4.55
CA PHE A 562 10.07 -4.87 4.30
C PHE A 562 10.14 -4.34 2.84
N THR A 563 11.34 -4.17 2.28
CA THR A 563 11.54 -3.58 0.95
C THR A 563 12.15 -4.57 -0.04
N ASN A 564 11.93 -4.36 -1.35
CA ASN A 564 12.57 -5.18 -2.38
C ASN A 564 14.10 -5.16 -2.28
N ARG A 565 14.68 -3.97 -2.05
CA ARG A 565 16.13 -3.80 -1.88
C ARG A 565 16.68 -4.63 -0.71
N ALA A 566 15.98 -4.68 0.41
CA ALA A 566 16.38 -5.49 1.55
C ALA A 566 16.35 -7.00 1.21
N VAL A 567 15.29 -7.47 0.55
CA VAL A 567 15.20 -8.87 0.08
C VAL A 567 16.36 -9.19 -0.87
N ASP A 568 16.61 -8.33 -1.85
CA ASP A 568 17.62 -8.56 -2.88
C ASP A 568 19.04 -8.54 -2.30
N ASN A 569 19.33 -7.66 -1.34
CA ASN A 569 20.62 -7.62 -0.65
C ASN A 569 20.89 -8.88 0.18
N VAL A 570 19.86 -9.40 0.86
CA VAL A 570 20.01 -10.65 1.62
C VAL A 570 20.12 -11.85 0.67
N LEU A 571 19.36 -11.85 -0.42
CA LEU A 571 19.43 -12.89 -1.44
C LEU A 571 20.80 -12.94 -2.10
N GLU A 572 21.39 -11.79 -2.46
CA GLU A 572 22.76 -11.71 -2.99
C GLU A 572 23.78 -12.36 -2.06
N ALA A 573 23.79 -11.96 -0.79
CA ALA A 573 24.70 -12.53 0.21
C ALA A 573 24.45 -14.03 0.45
N LEU A 574 23.22 -14.48 0.25
CA LEU A 574 22.85 -15.88 0.37
C LEU A 574 23.37 -16.70 -0.82
N LEU A 575 23.24 -16.18 -2.04
CA LEU A 575 23.68 -16.86 -3.26
C LEU A 575 25.16 -17.23 -3.18
N GLU A 576 26.03 -16.31 -2.74
CA GLU A 576 27.46 -16.56 -2.53
C GLU A 576 27.72 -17.70 -1.52
N GLN A 577 26.84 -17.88 -0.54
CA GLN A 577 27.01 -18.90 0.52
C GLN A 577 26.32 -20.22 0.23
N LEU A 578 25.39 -20.26 -0.72
CA LEU A 578 24.61 -21.43 -1.10
C LEU A 578 25.13 -22.10 -2.38
N GLU A 579 26.11 -21.54 -3.09
CA GLU A 579 26.63 -22.11 -4.35
C GLU A 579 27.00 -23.60 -4.25
N ASP A 580 27.46 -24.05 -3.07
CA ASP A 580 27.85 -25.44 -2.79
C ASP A 580 26.75 -26.31 -2.14
N VAL A 581 25.59 -25.72 -1.84
CA VAL A 581 24.53 -26.34 -1.03
C VAL A 581 23.21 -26.50 -1.79
N VAL A 582 22.82 -25.50 -2.59
CA VAL A 582 21.52 -25.47 -3.28
C VAL A 582 21.74 -25.21 -4.76
N ASP A 583 21.04 -25.99 -5.58
CA ASP A 583 20.95 -25.71 -7.01
C ASP A 583 20.28 -24.34 -7.20
N PRO A 584 20.89 -23.38 -7.94
CA PRO A 584 20.28 -22.08 -8.23
C PRO A 584 18.84 -22.16 -8.74
N GLU A 585 18.44 -23.25 -9.42
CA GLU A 585 17.06 -23.45 -9.89
C GLU A 585 16.04 -23.63 -8.75
N ARG A 586 16.50 -23.99 -7.54
CA ARG A 586 15.68 -24.14 -6.33
C ARG A 586 15.62 -22.88 -5.48
N ILE A 587 16.08 -21.75 -6.02
CA ILE A 587 15.99 -20.42 -5.40
C ILE A 587 15.05 -19.57 -6.25
N VAL A 588 14.03 -19.00 -5.62
CA VAL A 588 13.00 -18.22 -6.31
C VAL A 588 12.82 -16.87 -5.66
N ARG A 589 12.82 -15.81 -6.46
CA ARG A 589 12.50 -14.43 -6.05
C ARG A 589 11.12 -14.03 -6.56
N VAL A 590 10.16 -13.86 -5.66
CA VAL A 590 8.79 -13.44 -6.01
C VAL A 590 8.66 -11.92 -5.93
N GLY A 591 8.48 -11.26 -7.06
CA GLY A 591 8.36 -9.80 -7.17
C GLY A 591 7.99 -9.36 -8.59
N SER A 592 7.73 -8.06 -8.77
CA SER A 592 7.54 -7.48 -10.10
C SER A 592 8.87 -7.28 -10.81
N GLU A 593 8.84 -7.19 -12.14
CA GLU A 593 10.03 -6.91 -12.96
C GLU A 593 10.71 -5.61 -12.55
N SER A 594 9.96 -4.51 -12.40
CA SER A 594 10.50 -3.23 -11.91
C SER A 594 10.94 -3.24 -10.44
N GLY A 595 10.43 -4.19 -9.65
CA GLY A 595 10.69 -4.24 -8.21
C GLY A 595 11.95 -5.02 -7.86
N VAL A 596 12.39 -5.94 -8.71
CA VAL A 596 13.55 -6.82 -8.47
C VAL A 596 14.79 -6.20 -9.12
N ARG A 597 15.91 -6.17 -8.39
CA ARG A 597 17.20 -5.67 -8.89
C ARG A 597 17.66 -6.44 -10.13
N GLU A 598 18.32 -5.77 -11.08
CA GLU A 598 18.69 -6.34 -12.39
C GLU A 598 19.47 -7.65 -12.30
N ASP A 599 20.44 -7.72 -11.39
CA ASP A 599 21.27 -8.91 -11.13
C ASP A 599 20.52 -10.04 -10.39
N MET A 600 19.35 -9.74 -9.82
CA MET A 600 18.45 -10.72 -9.19
C MET A 600 17.34 -11.20 -10.13
N GLN A 601 17.17 -10.59 -11.31
CA GLN A 601 16.19 -11.00 -12.32
C GLN A 601 16.29 -12.48 -12.74
N PRO A 602 17.47 -13.12 -12.85
CA PRO A 602 17.56 -14.55 -13.18
C PRO A 602 16.81 -15.47 -12.20
N TYR A 603 16.64 -15.04 -10.95
CA TYR A 603 15.93 -15.79 -9.92
C TYR A 603 14.44 -15.41 -9.84
N ARG A 604 13.99 -14.39 -10.58
CA ARG A 604 12.60 -13.92 -10.54
C ARG A 604 11.65 -15.05 -10.96
N LEU A 605 10.55 -15.18 -10.22
CA LEU A 605 9.48 -16.10 -10.57
C LEU A 605 8.73 -15.59 -11.79
N GLU A 606 8.90 -16.29 -12.91
CA GLU A 606 8.05 -16.06 -14.09
C GLU A 606 6.66 -16.65 -13.86
N ARG A 607 5.65 -15.82 -14.07
CA ARG A 607 4.25 -16.18 -13.83
C ARG A 607 3.57 -16.70 -15.10
N ALA A 608 3.93 -16.14 -16.25
CA ALA A 608 3.38 -16.48 -17.55
C ALA A 608 4.05 -17.74 -18.12
N GLY A 609 3.30 -18.63 -18.76
CA GLY A 609 3.82 -19.82 -19.43
C GLY A 609 3.08 -21.10 -19.06
N GLU A 610 3.75 -22.25 -19.18
CA GLU A 610 3.16 -23.56 -18.92
C GLU A 610 2.83 -23.74 -17.41
N PRO A 611 1.55 -23.95 -17.04
CA PRO A 611 1.13 -24.02 -15.64
C PRO A 611 1.93 -24.98 -14.77
N SER A 612 2.19 -26.19 -15.29
CA SER A 612 2.92 -27.23 -14.56
C SER A 612 4.36 -26.83 -14.25
N ASP A 613 5.05 -26.19 -15.19
CA ASP A 613 6.42 -25.70 -15.01
C ASP A 613 6.46 -24.53 -14.00
N ARG A 614 5.50 -23.60 -14.08
CA ARG A 614 5.48 -22.41 -13.21
C ARG A 614 5.20 -22.77 -11.76
N VAL A 615 4.23 -23.63 -11.52
CA VAL A 615 3.92 -24.10 -10.16
C VAL A 615 5.03 -24.98 -9.60
N GLY A 616 5.62 -25.86 -10.44
CA GLY A 616 6.77 -26.70 -10.06
C GLY A 616 7.95 -25.85 -9.58
N LYS A 617 8.32 -24.81 -10.34
CA LYS A 617 9.41 -23.89 -9.95
C LYS A 617 9.20 -23.28 -8.57
N LEU A 618 7.97 -22.87 -8.23
CA LEU A 618 7.66 -22.29 -6.93
C LEU A 618 7.61 -23.34 -5.81
N GLN A 619 6.95 -24.47 -6.03
CA GLN A 619 6.73 -25.50 -5.00
C GLN A 619 7.98 -26.30 -4.67
N GLU A 620 8.87 -26.53 -5.64
CA GLU A 620 10.11 -27.29 -5.47
C GLU A 620 11.29 -26.44 -4.96
N ALA A 621 11.12 -25.11 -4.98
CA ALA A 621 12.09 -24.17 -4.45
C ALA A 621 12.33 -24.41 -2.96
N GLN A 622 13.60 -24.49 -2.61
CA GLN A 622 14.05 -24.63 -1.22
C GLN A 622 14.17 -23.27 -0.52
N VAL A 623 14.47 -22.21 -1.27
CA VAL A 623 14.45 -20.83 -0.76
C VAL A 623 13.52 -20.01 -1.63
N VAL A 624 12.53 -19.38 -1.01
CA VAL A 624 11.64 -18.41 -1.68
C VAL A 624 11.85 -17.05 -1.02
N ALA A 625 12.27 -16.07 -1.80
CA ALA A 625 12.53 -14.70 -1.37
C ALA A 625 11.41 -13.78 -1.84
N ALA A 626 10.79 -13.01 -0.94
CA ALA A 626 9.68 -12.10 -1.28
C ALA A 626 9.55 -10.98 -0.25
N THR A 627 9.05 -9.81 -0.65
CA THR A 627 8.72 -8.77 0.34
C THR A 627 7.58 -9.23 1.25
N THR A 628 7.51 -8.73 2.48
CA THR A 628 6.46 -9.11 3.42
C THR A 628 5.07 -8.80 2.86
N ALA A 629 4.92 -7.66 2.18
CA ALA A 629 3.68 -7.31 1.48
C ALA A 629 3.30 -8.31 0.38
N THR A 630 4.28 -8.90 -0.31
CA THR A 630 4.05 -9.93 -1.35
C THR A 630 3.65 -11.27 -0.75
N CYS A 631 4.07 -11.57 0.49
CA CYS A 631 3.65 -12.78 1.21
C CYS A 631 2.14 -12.80 1.46
N GLY A 632 1.49 -11.63 1.59
CA GLY A 632 0.03 -11.51 1.66
C GLY A 632 -0.71 -11.73 0.33
N SER A 633 -0.02 -12.02 -0.78
CA SER A 633 -0.67 -12.26 -2.07
C SER A 633 -1.34 -13.64 -2.15
N ARG A 634 -2.39 -13.75 -2.97
CA ARG A 634 -3.12 -15.02 -3.17
C ARG A 634 -2.22 -16.20 -3.58
N VAL A 635 -1.13 -15.95 -4.30
CA VAL A 635 -0.16 -16.97 -4.72
C VAL A 635 0.67 -17.46 -3.53
N MET A 636 1.17 -16.54 -2.71
CA MET A 636 2.03 -16.88 -1.57
C MET A 636 1.24 -17.55 -0.43
N LYS A 637 -0.04 -17.20 -0.27
CA LYS A 637 -0.94 -17.83 0.72
C LYS A 637 -1.21 -19.33 0.47
N GLU A 638 -0.96 -19.82 -0.75
CA GLU A 638 -1.04 -21.25 -1.10
C GLU A 638 0.28 -22.01 -0.85
N GLN A 639 1.28 -21.34 -0.27
CA GLN A 639 2.59 -21.93 0.04
C GLN A 639 2.72 -22.19 1.54
N ALA A 640 3.52 -23.20 1.90
CA ALA A 640 3.90 -23.51 3.28
C ALA A 640 5.42 -23.69 3.38
N PHE A 641 6.01 -23.22 4.47
CA PHE A 641 7.45 -23.22 4.71
C PHE A 641 7.76 -23.82 6.08
N ASP A 642 8.94 -24.39 6.23
CA ASP A 642 9.38 -24.86 7.56
C ASP A 642 9.73 -23.63 8.44
N VAL A 643 10.38 -22.63 7.84
CA VAL A 643 10.81 -21.41 8.55
C VAL A 643 10.66 -20.16 7.70
N ALA A 644 10.13 -19.10 8.31
CA ALA A 644 10.16 -17.74 7.76
C ALA A 644 11.25 -16.92 8.45
N LEU A 645 12.20 -16.39 7.69
CA LEU A 645 13.17 -15.42 8.18
C LEU A 645 12.81 -14.04 7.64
N VAL A 646 12.49 -13.10 8.54
CA VAL A 646 12.01 -11.75 8.20
C VAL A 646 13.05 -10.71 8.62
N ASP A 647 13.76 -10.10 7.66
CA ASP A 647 14.69 -8.98 7.89
C ASP A 647 13.95 -7.63 7.93
N GLU A 648 14.57 -6.67 8.60
CA GLU A 648 13.99 -5.35 8.92
C GLU A 648 12.61 -5.47 9.61
N ALA A 649 12.43 -6.48 10.47
CA ALA A 649 11.18 -6.76 11.16
C ALA A 649 10.72 -5.63 12.09
N ALA A 650 11.65 -4.80 12.57
CA ALA A 650 11.35 -3.61 13.36
C ALA A 650 10.63 -2.51 12.56
N GLN A 651 10.68 -2.55 11.23
CA GLN A 651 10.00 -1.59 10.34
C GLN A 651 8.63 -2.08 9.86
N LEU A 652 8.26 -3.31 10.21
CA LEU A 652 6.98 -3.89 9.84
C LEU A 652 5.99 -3.68 10.97
N THR A 653 4.78 -3.23 10.63
CA THR A 653 3.67 -3.29 11.58
C THR A 653 3.46 -4.74 12.03
N GLU A 654 2.94 -4.94 13.23
CA GLU A 654 2.72 -6.29 13.75
C GLU A 654 1.80 -7.15 12.83
N PRO A 655 0.63 -6.65 12.36
CA PRO A 655 -0.16 -7.36 11.36
C PRO A 655 0.60 -7.57 10.04
N GLY A 656 1.46 -6.63 9.65
CA GLY A 656 2.30 -6.75 8.45
C GLY A 656 3.26 -7.91 8.55
N THR A 657 3.92 -8.08 9.69
CA THR A 657 4.84 -9.20 9.96
C THR A 657 4.12 -10.55 9.88
N CYS A 658 2.86 -10.61 10.33
CA CYS A 658 2.03 -11.83 10.26
C CYS A 658 1.84 -12.33 8.82
N ALA A 659 1.90 -11.46 7.79
CA ALA A 659 1.75 -11.87 6.39
C ALA A 659 2.81 -12.89 5.94
N ALA A 660 4.02 -12.83 6.49
CA ALA A 660 5.08 -13.81 6.23
C ALA A 660 5.07 -14.95 7.26
N VAL A 661 4.93 -14.63 8.55
CA VAL A 661 4.97 -15.63 9.64
C VAL A 661 3.85 -16.67 9.53
N ASN A 662 2.67 -16.29 9.03
CA ASN A 662 1.54 -17.21 8.84
C ASN A 662 1.82 -18.31 7.80
N LEU A 663 2.85 -18.16 6.97
CA LEU A 663 3.20 -19.11 5.91
C LEU A 663 4.21 -20.17 6.35
N ALA A 664 4.78 -20.05 7.55
CA ALA A 664 5.81 -20.97 8.05
C ALA A 664 5.40 -21.64 9.36
N ASP A 665 6.01 -22.77 9.72
CA ASP A 665 5.79 -23.45 11.00
C ASP A 665 6.43 -22.71 12.18
N ARG A 666 7.63 -22.16 11.98
CA ARG A 666 8.37 -21.31 12.92
C ARG A 666 8.96 -20.09 12.21
N PHE A 667 9.47 -19.12 12.96
CA PHE A 667 10.00 -17.90 12.35
C PHE A 667 11.21 -17.29 13.07
N VAL A 668 11.99 -16.52 12.32
CA VAL A 668 13.13 -15.75 12.84
C VAL A 668 12.93 -14.30 12.42
N LEU A 669 12.81 -13.39 13.39
CA LEU A 669 12.70 -11.96 13.11
C LEU A 669 14.07 -11.32 13.31
N VAL A 670 14.52 -10.57 12.31
CA VAL A 670 15.78 -9.82 12.34
C VAL A 670 15.47 -8.35 12.20
N GLY A 671 15.98 -7.54 13.12
CA GLY A 671 15.60 -6.14 13.17
C GLY A 671 16.41 -5.34 14.18
N ASP A 672 16.04 -4.08 14.32
CA ASP A 672 16.63 -3.15 15.27
C ASP A 672 15.58 -2.12 15.69
N HIS A 673 14.99 -2.30 16.86
CA HIS A 673 13.95 -1.41 17.41
C HIS A 673 14.49 -0.04 17.85
N GLU A 674 15.83 0.11 17.88
CA GLU A 674 16.52 1.39 18.10
C GLU A 674 16.72 2.18 16.78
N GLN A 675 16.36 1.60 15.63
CA GLN A 675 16.27 2.27 14.32
C GLN A 675 14.79 2.54 13.97
N LEU A 676 14.49 2.92 12.72
CA LEU A 676 13.16 3.45 12.38
C LEU A 676 12.03 2.46 12.68
N PRO A 677 10.92 2.93 13.27
CA PRO A 677 9.70 2.13 13.45
C PRO A 677 8.96 1.93 12.10
N PRO A 678 7.85 1.17 12.09
CA PRO A 678 6.93 1.13 10.97
C PRO A 678 6.40 2.53 10.63
N VAL A 679 6.31 2.81 9.33
CA VAL A 679 5.74 4.07 8.82
C VAL A 679 4.22 3.91 8.69
N VAL A 680 3.47 4.66 9.49
CA VAL A 680 2.01 4.71 9.50
C VAL A 680 1.54 6.15 9.36
N ARG A 681 0.37 6.37 8.77
CA ARG A 681 -0.18 7.73 8.59
C ARG A 681 -1.07 8.11 9.76
N ALA A 682 -1.83 7.16 10.27
CA ALA A 682 -2.59 7.33 11.50
C ALA A 682 -1.65 7.17 12.72
N GLU A 683 -1.70 8.13 13.65
CA GLU A 683 -1.00 8.03 14.93
C GLU A 683 -1.72 7.02 15.84
N ASN A 684 -1.37 5.74 15.71
CA ASN A 684 -2.03 4.66 16.44
C ASN A 684 -1.11 3.47 16.74
N ASP A 685 -1.72 2.37 17.18
CA ASP A 685 -1.05 1.15 17.66
C ASP A 685 -0.27 0.38 16.58
N LEU A 686 -0.34 0.76 15.30
CA LEU A 686 0.48 0.15 14.24
C LEU A 686 1.96 0.59 14.26
N THR A 687 2.30 1.58 15.09
CA THR A 687 3.68 2.09 15.27
C THR A 687 4.60 1.14 16.04
N GLU A 688 4.06 0.20 16.82
CA GLU A 688 4.84 -0.82 17.53
C GLU A 688 4.98 -2.06 16.62
N SER A 689 6.22 -2.51 16.39
CA SER A 689 6.48 -3.71 15.59
C SER A 689 6.33 -4.99 16.41
N LEU A 690 6.02 -6.11 15.75
CA LEU A 690 6.02 -7.42 16.42
C LEU A 690 7.41 -7.74 16.99
N PHE A 691 8.48 -7.29 16.32
CA PHE A 691 9.85 -7.48 16.78
C PHE A 691 10.09 -6.78 18.13
N GLU A 692 9.74 -5.50 18.22
CA GLU A 692 9.87 -4.70 19.45
C GLU A 692 9.10 -5.33 20.61
N ARG A 693 7.81 -5.64 20.40
CA ARG A 693 6.97 -6.28 21.41
C ARG A 693 7.54 -7.63 21.90
N LEU A 694 8.06 -8.46 20.99
CA LEU A 694 8.63 -9.76 21.35
C LEU A 694 10.00 -9.64 22.03
N VAL A 695 10.80 -8.61 21.72
CA VAL A 695 12.05 -8.32 22.45
C VAL A 695 11.73 -7.99 23.92
N GLU A 696 10.68 -7.21 24.17
CA GLU A 696 10.24 -6.88 25.52
C GLU A 696 9.62 -8.07 26.26
N LEU A 697 8.79 -8.85 25.56
CA LEU A 697 8.06 -9.96 26.15
C LEU A 697 8.95 -11.18 26.43
N HIS A 698 9.88 -11.48 25.52
CA HIS A 698 10.78 -12.64 25.59
C HIS A 698 12.24 -12.23 25.33
N PRO A 699 12.87 -11.47 26.26
CA PRO A 699 14.24 -10.96 26.06
C PRO A 699 15.28 -12.08 25.90
N ASP A 700 15.03 -13.26 26.47
CA ASP A 700 15.91 -14.43 26.37
C ASP A 700 15.76 -15.20 25.04
N ALA A 701 14.78 -14.84 24.20
CA ALA A 701 14.58 -15.41 22.87
C ALA A 701 15.36 -14.67 21.77
N GLY A 702 16.13 -13.65 22.14
CA GLY A 702 16.85 -12.79 21.20
C GLY A 702 18.33 -12.60 21.53
N ILE A 703 19.15 -12.45 20.48
CA ILE A 703 20.58 -12.10 20.62
C ILE A 703 20.85 -10.77 19.93
N MET A 704 21.49 -9.86 20.68
CA MET A 704 22.05 -8.63 20.12
C MET A 704 23.44 -8.87 19.56
N LEU A 705 23.63 -8.55 18.29
CA LEU A 705 24.96 -8.56 17.67
C LEU A 705 25.75 -7.34 18.19
N ASP A 706 26.82 -7.58 18.97
CA ASP A 706 27.55 -6.52 19.69
C ASP A 706 28.79 -6.01 18.94
N ARG A 707 29.28 -6.71 17.91
CA ARG A 707 30.47 -6.36 17.12
C ARG A 707 30.13 -5.77 15.76
N GLN A 708 30.50 -4.50 15.56
CA GLN A 708 30.30 -3.79 14.29
C GLN A 708 31.58 -3.62 13.47
N TYR A 709 31.43 -3.62 12.14
CA TYR A 709 32.50 -3.54 11.16
C TYR A 709 32.48 -2.23 10.35
N ARG A 710 31.54 -1.30 10.60
CA ARG A 710 31.28 -0.07 9.82
C ARG A 710 31.87 1.22 10.37
N MET A 711 31.68 1.56 11.64
CA MET A 711 32.10 2.85 12.21
C MET A 711 33.47 2.74 12.90
N ASN A 712 34.28 3.79 12.88
CA ASN A 712 35.42 3.88 13.79
C ASN A 712 34.98 4.11 15.25
N GLN A 713 35.91 4.00 16.20
CA GLN A 713 35.56 4.09 17.62
C GLN A 713 35.00 5.47 18.01
N ARG A 714 35.49 6.55 17.40
CA ARG A 714 35.08 7.93 17.73
C ARG A 714 33.63 8.19 17.34
N ILE A 715 33.25 7.78 16.12
CA ILE A 715 31.89 7.87 15.57
C ILE A 715 30.94 6.96 16.37
N GLN A 716 31.34 5.71 16.55
CA GLN A 716 30.52 4.68 17.17
C GLN A 716 30.14 5.00 18.63
N ALA A 717 31.02 5.69 19.36
CA ALA A 717 30.91 5.89 20.80
C ALA A 717 29.60 6.53 21.27
N PHE A 718 29.07 7.52 20.53
CA PHE A 718 27.83 8.19 20.92
C PHE A 718 26.64 7.26 20.77
N ALA A 719 26.43 6.73 19.56
CA ALA A 719 25.32 5.83 19.29
C ALA A 719 25.35 4.61 20.23
N SER A 720 26.55 4.07 20.49
CA SER A 720 26.74 3.00 21.48
C SER A 720 26.11 3.31 22.82
N ARG A 721 26.40 4.48 23.36
CA ARG A 721 26.11 4.85 24.74
C ARG A 721 24.65 5.29 24.87
N GLU A 722 24.16 5.99 23.87
CA GLU A 722 22.84 6.61 23.88
C GLU A 722 21.72 5.62 23.53
N PHE A 723 21.96 4.72 22.56
CA PHE A 723 20.92 3.81 22.02
C PHE A 723 21.19 2.32 22.29
N TYR A 724 22.39 1.94 22.74
CA TYR A 724 22.79 0.52 22.81
C TYR A 724 23.51 0.15 24.11
N ASP A 725 23.24 0.85 25.22
CA ASP A 725 23.82 0.60 26.56
C ASP A 725 25.36 0.53 26.65
N GLY A 726 26.07 1.06 25.66
CA GLY A 726 27.52 0.90 25.52
C GLY A 726 27.95 -0.51 25.09
N LYS A 727 27.06 -1.36 24.60
CA LYS A 727 27.33 -2.75 24.18
C LYS A 727 27.91 -2.84 22.77
N LEU A 728 27.48 -1.97 21.85
CA LEU A 728 28.02 -1.93 20.49
C LEU A 728 29.54 -1.61 20.52
N ARG A 729 30.37 -2.38 19.82
CA ARG A 729 31.83 -2.19 19.79
C ARG A 729 32.42 -2.48 18.41
N PRO A 730 33.51 -1.80 17.99
CA PRO A 730 34.27 -2.22 16.82
C PRO A 730 34.70 -3.69 16.93
N ALA A 731 34.48 -4.46 15.87
CA ALA A 731 34.79 -5.88 15.82
C ALA A 731 36.29 -6.17 15.78
N LYS A 732 37.08 -5.25 15.20
CA LYS A 732 38.53 -5.38 15.03
C LYS A 732 39.26 -4.08 15.37
N PRO A 733 40.54 -4.13 15.79
CA PRO A 733 41.33 -2.93 16.04
C PRO A 733 41.43 -2.00 14.82
N GLU A 734 41.54 -2.55 13.61
CA GLU A 734 41.65 -1.77 12.37
C GLU A 734 40.36 -0.99 12.08
N VAL A 735 39.21 -1.61 12.39
CA VAL A 735 37.89 -0.96 12.33
C VAL A 735 37.81 0.16 13.37
N ALA A 736 38.34 -0.05 14.58
CA ALA A 736 38.30 0.95 15.66
C ALA A 736 39.14 2.19 15.33
N SER A 737 40.31 1.99 14.70
CA SER A 737 41.29 3.05 14.43
C SER A 737 41.25 3.61 13.01
N ARG A 738 40.30 3.17 12.15
CA ARG A 738 40.25 3.65 10.75
C ARG A 738 40.04 5.15 10.66
N THR A 739 40.70 5.77 9.70
CA THR A 739 40.63 7.21 9.43
C THR A 739 40.66 7.46 7.93
N LEU A 740 40.41 8.69 7.47
CA LEU A 740 40.50 8.97 6.03
C LEU A 740 41.90 8.73 5.44
N ASP A 741 42.97 8.72 6.25
CA ASP A 741 44.34 8.45 5.79
C ASP A 741 44.55 7.00 5.29
N ASP A 742 43.62 6.06 5.58
CA ASP A 742 43.73 4.70 5.05
C ASP A 742 43.12 4.54 3.65
N LEU A 743 42.53 5.61 3.09
CA LEU A 743 42.05 5.64 1.71
C LEU A 743 43.19 6.07 0.78
N GLU A 744 43.31 5.41 -0.36
CA GLU A 744 44.38 5.71 -1.31
C GLU A 744 44.21 7.12 -1.89
N GLY A 745 45.23 7.95 -1.77
CA GLY A 745 45.20 9.32 -2.30
C GLY A 745 44.52 10.35 -1.39
N VAL A 746 44.04 9.95 -0.20
CA VAL A 746 43.39 10.84 0.76
C VAL A 746 44.32 11.12 1.95
N ALA A 747 44.45 12.40 2.33
CA ALA A 747 45.20 12.79 3.52
C ALA A 747 44.39 13.76 4.38
N ARG A 748 44.17 13.42 5.65
CA ARG A 748 43.46 14.29 6.60
C ARG A 748 44.14 15.63 6.82
N THR A 749 45.46 15.68 6.66
CA THR A 749 46.22 16.94 6.78
C THR A 749 45.89 17.96 5.69
N ASP A 750 45.30 17.50 4.58
CA ASP A 750 44.88 18.37 3.48
C ASP A 750 43.47 18.94 3.70
N LEU A 751 42.74 18.43 4.70
CA LEU A 751 41.48 19.01 5.17
C LEU A 751 41.73 20.22 6.09
N PRO A 752 40.78 21.17 6.13
CA PRO A 752 40.74 22.19 7.18
C PRO A 752 40.84 21.59 8.58
N GLU A 753 41.52 22.27 9.52
CA GLU A 753 41.81 21.77 10.88
C GLU A 753 40.54 21.23 11.59
N HIS A 754 39.40 21.89 11.42
CA HIS A 754 38.13 21.51 12.03
C HIS A 754 37.47 20.25 11.42
N LEU A 755 37.99 19.71 10.31
CA LEU A 755 37.52 18.49 9.63
C LEU A 755 38.53 17.33 9.70
N GLN A 756 39.68 17.52 10.37
CA GLN A 756 40.71 16.48 10.46
C GLN A 756 40.33 15.38 11.47
N ASP A 757 39.45 15.68 12.41
CA ASP A 757 38.86 14.71 13.32
C ASP A 757 37.73 13.92 12.64
N SER A 758 37.49 12.70 13.14
CA SER A 758 36.46 11.81 12.56
C SER A 758 35.03 12.27 12.83
N VAL A 759 34.83 13.18 13.77
CA VAL A 759 33.52 13.75 14.11
C VAL A 759 33.72 15.24 14.29
N SER A 760 32.95 16.02 13.54
CA SER A 760 33.01 17.48 13.55
C SER A 760 31.62 18.08 13.61
N PHE A 761 31.51 19.28 14.17
CA PHE A 761 30.31 20.09 14.13
C PHE A 761 30.60 21.46 13.49
N VAL A 762 29.80 21.83 12.49
CA VAL A 762 29.91 23.08 11.75
C VAL A 762 28.67 23.92 12.06
N PRO A 763 28.81 25.01 12.85
CA PRO A 763 27.67 25.83 13.23
C PRO A 763 27.18 26.66 12.04
N VAL A 764 25.87 26.64 11.81
CA VAL A 764 25.16 27.49 10.83
C VAL A 764 23.90 28.01 11.53
N GLU A 765 23.67 29.31 11.58
CA GLU A 765 22.49 29.88 12.24
C GLU A 765 21.19 29.61 11.44
N GLY A 766 21.33 29.49 10.12
CA GLY A 766 20.25 29.21 9.18
C GLY A 766 19.58 30.47 8.63
N ASP A 767 18.85 30.31 7.53
CA ASP A 767 18.14 31.40 6.86
C ASP A 767 16.71 31.65 7.39
N GLY A 768 16.25 30.81 8.31
CA GLY A 768 14.90 30.86 8.89
C GLY A 768 13.81 30.18 8.05
N GLY A 769 14.18 29.43 7.01
CA GLY A 769 13.27 28.60 6.23
C GLY A 769 12.72 27.41 7.03
N GLN A 770 11.50 26.97 6.68
CA GLN A 770 10.83 25.87 7.38
C GLN A 770 11.25 24.49 6.88
N TYR A 771 11.46 24.36 5.56
CA TYR A 771 11.73 23.07 4.89
C TYR A 771 13.07 23.05 4.16
N THR A 772 13.69 24.20 3.99
CA THR A 772 14.96 24.43 3.29
C THR A 772 15.78 25.43 4.07
N ASP A 773 17.10 25.31 3.94
CA ASP A 773 18.08 26.24 4.47
C ASP A 773 19.22 26.36 3.46
N SER A 774 19.21 27.45 2.70
CA SER A 774 20.21 27.73 1.66
C SER A 774 21.58 28.06 2.27
N GLU A 775 21.65 28.54 3.51
CA GLU A 775 22.92 28.78 4.20
C GLU A 775 23.59 27.46 4.60
N GLU A 776 22.81 26.49 5.11
CA GLU A 776 23.29 25.13 5.34
C GLU A 776 23.71 24.47 4.02
N ALA A 777 22.91 24.58 2.95
CA ALA A 777 23.22 23.98 1.66
C ALA A 777 24.53 24.53 1.06
N ALA A 778 24.72 25.85 1.08
CA ALA A 778 25.96 26.48 0.64
C ALA A 778 27.15 26.03 1.48
N ARG A 779 26.99 25.93 2.81
CA ARG A 779 28.05 25.44 3.69
C ARG A 779 28.40 23.98 3.38
N ILE A 780 27.41 23.14 3.12
CA ILE A 780 27.61 21.72 2.79
C ILE A 780 28.37 21.58 1.48
N ALA A 781 28.11 22.43 0.47
CA ALA A 781 28.89 22.44 -0.76
C ALA A 781 30.38 22.76 -0.50
N GLU A 782 30.70 23.74 0.35
CA GLU A 782 32.09 24.03 0.75
C GLU A 782 32.76 22.83 1.45
N LEU A 783 32.00 22.06 2.24
CA LEU A 783 32.50 20.84 2.89
C LEU A 783 32.80 19.75 1.86
N VAL A 784 31.91 19.53 0.89
CA VAL A 784 32.13 18.59 -0.21
C VAL A 784 33.40 18.96 -0.99
N GLU A 785 33.54 20.22 -1.40
CA GLU A 785 34.73 20.71 -2.10
C GLU A 785 36.02 20.48 -1.28
N SER A 786 35.95 20.63 0.05
CA SER A 786 37.09 20.39 0.94
C SER A 786 37.50 18.92 0.96
N TYR A 787 36.54 17.99 1.00
CA TYR A 787 36.81 16.54 0.95
C TYR A 787 37.32 16.09 -0.42
N GLU A 788 36.77 16.63 -1.51
CA GLU A 788 37.26 16.39 -2.87
C GLU A 788 38.71 16.89 -3.04
N ALA A 789 39.01 18.10 -2.54
CA ALA A 789 40.35 18.67 -2.59
C ALA A 789 41.37 17.85 -1.78
N ALA A 790 40.92 17.16 -0.73
CA ALA A 790 41.71 16.21 0.04
C ALA A 790 41.81 14.82 -0.61
N GLY A 791 41.20 14.60 -1.78
CA GLY A 791 41.33 13.41 -2.61
C GLY A 791 40.18 12.39 -2.50
N LEU A 792 39.12 12.70 -1.76
CA LEU A 792 37.98 11.77 -1.58
C LEU A 792 37.11 11.72 -2.83
N GLU A 793 36.64 10.53 -3.22
CA GLU A 793 35.69 10.41 -4.33
C GLU A 793 34.29 10.90 -3.91
N ARG A 794 33.57 11.57 -4.82
CA ARG A 794 32.20 12.07 -4.57
C ARG A 794 31.24 10.99 -4.10
N SER A 795 31.38 9.80 -4.68
CA SER A 795 30.57 8.62 -4.39
C SER A 795 30.77 8.08 -2.97
N GLU A 796 31.87 8.46 -2.30
CA GLU A 796 32.20 8.11 -0.92
C GLU A 796 31.66 9.13 0.11
N ILE A 797 30.99 10.19 -0.37
CA ILE A 797 30.35 11.22 0.45
C ILE A 797 28.84 11.04 0.40
N GLY A 798 28.20 11.04 1.56
CA GLY A 798 26.75 11.08 1.68
C GLY A 798 26.27 12.26 2.49
N ILE A 799 25.14 12.83 2.11
CA ILE A 799 24.48 13.92 2.80
C ILE A 799 23.07 13.49 3.20
N ILE A 800 22.73 13.68 4.47
CA ILE A 800 21.43 13.37 5.05
C ILE A 800 20.77 14.67 5.48
N ALA A 801 19.52 14.89 5.05
CA ALA A 801 18.71 16.03 5.46
C ALA A 801 17.30 15.57 5.91
N PRO A 802 16.62 16.33 6.79
CA PRO A 802 15.28 15.97 7.29
C PRO A 802 14.19 16.09 6.24
N PHE A 803 14.30 17.04 5.31
CA PHE A 803 13.27 17.38 4.34
C PHE A 803 13.71 17.07 2.91
N ARG A 804 12.75 16.68 2.06
CA ARG A 804 12.98 16.51 0.63
C ARG A 804 13.33 17.81 -0.07
N ALA A 805 12.67 18.89 0.31
CA ALA A 805 12.98 20.21 -0.21
C ALA A 805 14.45 20.57 0.08
N GLN A 806 14.95 20.28 1.29
CA GLN A 806 16.36 20.45 1.61
C GLN A 806 17.28 19.48 0.84
N VAL A 807 16.88 18.23 0.64
CA VAL A 807 17.63 17.30 -0.24
C VAL A 807 17.78 17.90 -1.64
N SER A 808 16.71 18.44 -2.22
CA SER A 808 16.74 19.09 -3.53
C SER A 808 17.62 20.35 -3.53
N GLU A 809 17.50 21.18 -2.50
CA GLU A 809 18.30 22.39 -2.35
C GLU A 809 19.79 22.08 -2.26
N ILE A 810 20.17 21.09 -1.44
CA ILE A 810 21.55 20.63 -1.34
C ILE A 810 22.04 20.04 -2.66
N SER A 811 21.23 19.19 -3.32
CA SER A 811 21.57 18.60 -4.62
C SER A 811 21.86 19.65 -5.68
N ASN A 812 21.19 20.80 -5.66
CA ASN A 812 21.48 21.92 -6.58
C ASN A 812 22.86 22.57 -6.33
N HIS A 813 23.44 22.37 -5.14
CA HIS A 813 24.70 22.98 -4.74
C HIS A 813 25.89 22.01 -4.78
N VAL A 814 25.65 20.70 -4.89
CA VAL A 814 26.69 19.67 -4.90
C VAL A 814 26.72 18.91 -6.23
N PRO A 815 27.85 18.27 -6.60
CA PRO A 815 27.90 17.44 -7.79
C PRO A 815 26.95 16.24 -7.73
N ASP A 816 26.37 15.85 -8.88
CA ASP A 816 25.39 14.75 -9.01
C ASP A 816 25.87 13.39 -8.47
N ASP A 817 27.19 13.16 -8.42
CA ASP A 817 27.78 11.89 -7.93
C ASP A 817 27.77 11.76 -6.39
N VAL A 818 27.40 12.84 -5.66
CA VAL A 818 27.28 12.83 -4.19
C VAL A 818 25.90 12.30 -3.80
N ALA A 819 25.86 11.34 -2.90
CA ALA A 819 24.58 10.78 -2.44
C ALA A 819 23.87 11.75 -1.48
N VAL A 820 22.75 12.36 -1.88
CA VAL A 820 21.92 13.23 -1.03
C VAL A 820 20.53 12.63 -0.87
N ASP A 821 20.11 12.33 0.36
CA ASP A 821 18.76 11.79 0.60
C ASP A 821 18.25 12.06 2.03
N THR A 822 17.00 11.71 2.30
CA THR A 822 16.43 11.76 3.66
C THR A 822 16.92 10.61 4.53
N VAL A 823 16.81 10.77 5.85
CA VAL A 823 17.22 9.75 6.83
C VAL A 823 16.56 8.39 6.58
N ASP A 824 15.26 8.37 6.28
CA ASP A 824 14.46 7.17 6.01
C ASP A 824 14.97 6.40 4.79
N ARG A 825 15.46 7.12 3.77
CA ARG A 825 15.94 6.53 2.51
C ARG A 825 17.42 6.16 2.54
N PHE A 826 18.19 6.83 3.39
CA PHE A 826 19.59 6.48 3.62
C PHE A 826 19.76 5.20 4.44
N GLN A 827 18.69 4.64 5.01
CA GLN A 827 18.75 3.40 5.77
C GLN A 827 19.25 2.24 4.91
N GLY A 828 20.06 1.37 5.53
CA GLY A 828 20.75 0.27 4.85
C GLY A 828 22.02 0.69 4.10
N SER A 829 22.16 1.96 3.71
CA SER A 829 23.36 2.50 3.06
C SER A 829 24.42 2.94 4.07
N SER A 830 25.65 3.19 3.59
CA SER A 830 26.75 3.75 4.37
C SER A 830 27.79 4.37 3.47
N GLN A 831 28.44 5.44 3.92
CA GLN A 831 29.49 6.15 3.17
C GLN A 831 30.77 6.31 3.99
N GLU A 832 31.90 6.62 3.33
CA GLU A 832 33.15 6.90 4.05
C GLU A 832 33.00 8.17 4.91
N VAL A 833 32.37 9.21 4.35
CA VAL A 833 31.97 10.44 5.04
C VAL A 833 30.46 10.66 4.95
N ILE A 834 29.84 11.02 6.07
CA ILE A 834 28.45 11.48 6.12
C ILE A 834 28.39 12.92 6.64
N VAL A 835 27.63 13.76 5.97
CA VAL A 835 27.24 15.09 6.43
C VAL A 835 25.76 15.06 6.78
N VAL A 836 25.40 15.56 7.96
CA VAL A 836 23.99 15.67 8.40
C VAL A 836 23.62 17.14 8.46
N SER A 837 22.71 17.56 7.59
CA SER A 837 22.01 18.85 7.63
C SER A 837 20.85 18.73 8.62
N PHE A 838 20.74 19.64 9.57
CA PHE A 838 19.64 19.64 10.54
C PHE A 838 18.47 20.53 10.12
N THR A 839 18.71 21.55 9.27
CA THR A 839 17.67 22.44 8.73
C THR A 839 16.77 22.99 9.84
N ALA A 840 17.35 23.29 10.99
CA ALA A 840 16.65 23.71 12.19
C ALA A 840 17.11 25.13 12.53
N THR A 841 16.19 26.09 12.56
CA THR A 841 16.48 27.47 12.95
C THR A 841 15.60 27.85 14.15
N GLY A 842 16.20 28.01 15.34
CA GLY A 842 15.48 28.47 16.55
C GLY A 842 14.49 27.49 17.21
N SER A 843 14.00 26.46 16.51
CA SER A 843 13.22 25.35 17.06
C SER A 843 13.65 24.01 16.43
N LEU A 844 13.31 22.89 17.10
CA LEU A 844 13.55 21.53 16.60
C LEU A 844 12.28 20.99 15.96
N GLU A 845 11.93 21.58 14.81
CA GLU A 845 10.80 21.17 13.99
C GLU A 845 11.31 20.39 12.77
N GLY A 846 10.63 19.29 12.44
CA GLY A 846 10.92 18.50 11.26
C GLY A 846 11.11 17.01 11.53
N PRO A 847 11.09 16.18 10.46
CA PRO A 847 11.05 14.73 10.59
C PRO A 847 12.17 14.15 11.46
N ILE A 848 13.41 14.63 11.33
CA ILE A 848 14.55 14.07 12.08
C ILE A 848 14.44 14.26 13.61
N PHE A 849 13.57 15.16 14.09
CA PHE A 849 13.38 15.49 15.51
C PHE A 849 12.15 14.82 16.14
N GLU A 850 11.25 14.26 15.33
CA GLU A 850 10.03 13.58 15.82
C GLU A 850 10.36 12.30 16.59
N ASP A 851 11.49 11.65 16.25
CA ASP A 851 11.91 10.39 16.84
C ASP A 851 13.44 10.28 16.90
N TYR A 852 14.00 10.04 18.08
CA TYR A 852 15.45 9.90 18.26
C TYR A 852 16.05 8.71 17.49
N ARG A 853 15.24 7.73 17.07
CA ARG A 853 15.68 6.61 16.23
C ARG A 853 16.12 7.09 14.85
N ARG A 854 15.55 8.19 14.32
CA ARG A 854 16.01 8.83 13.07
C ARG A 854 17.43 9.36 13.20
N ILE A 855 17.75 10.09 14.27
CA ILE A 855 19.12 10.56 14.48
C ILE A 855 20.09 9.38 14.72
N ASN A 856 19.68 8.31 15.41
CA ASN A 856 20.49 7.09 15.52
C ASN A 856 20.84 6.52 14.14
N VAL A 857 19.89 6.45 13.21
CA VAL A 857 20.15 6.03 11.83
C VAL A 857 21.19 6.93 11.18
N ALA A 858 21.00 8.26 11.18
CA ALA A 858 21.91 9.21 10.55
C ALA A 858 23.35 9.10 11.11
N LEU A 859 23.51 9.04 12.43
CA LEU A 859 24.81 8.96 13.11
C LEU A 859 25.55 7.64 12.88
N THR A 860 24.85 6.60 12.38
CA THR A 860 25.40 5.25 12.18
C THR A 860 25.61 4.87 10.70
N ARG A 861 25.41 5.83 9.79
CA ARG A 861 25.76 5.70 8.36
C ARG A 861 27.25 5.87 8.03
N PRO A 862 28.06 6.70 8.72
CA PRO A 862 29.45 6.94 8.32
C PRO A 862 30.40 5.81 8.70
N LYS A 863 31.50 5.68 7.94
CA LYS A 863 32.60 4.76 8.28
C LYS A 863 33.78 5.47 8.95
N ARG A 864 34.25 6.58 8.38
CA ARG A 864 35.51 7.26 8.74
C ARG A 864 35.33 8.72 9.18
N GLY A 865 34.36 9.43 8.62
CA GLY A 865 34.08 10.83 8.94
C GLY A 865 32.58 11.12 9.11
N LEU A 866 32.23 11.95 10.09
CA LEU A 866 30.89 12.47 10.32
C LEU A 866 30.96 13.98 10.54
N VAL A 867 30.17 14.73 9.79
CA VAL A 867 30.02 16.17 9.97
C VAL A 867 28.57 16.51 10.27
N LEU A 868 28.35 17.23 11.36
CA LEU A 868 27.04 17.71 11.78
C LEU A 868 26.93 19.21 11.45
N VAL A 869 25.89 19.63 10.73
CA VAL A 869 25.70 21.00 10.25
C VAL A 869 24.33 21.51 10.71
N GLY A 870 24.31 22.65 11.43
CA GLY A 870 23.06 23.32 11.79
C GLY A 870 23.19 24.26 13.00
N ASP A 871 22.03 24.77 13.47
CA ASP A 871 21.95 25.78 14.53
C ASP A 871 22.33 25.21 15.91
N PRO A 872 23.45 25.67 16.51
CA PRO A 872 23.83 25.28 17.86
C PRO A 872 22.74 25.55 18.90
N ALA A 873 22.04 26.69 18.81
CA ALA A 873 21.09 27.12 19.81
C ALA A 873 19.82 26.25 19.79
N ALA A 874 19.31 25.93 18.60
CA ALA A 874 18.20 25.00 18.43
C ALA A 874 18.57 23.61 18.97
N LEU A 875 19.70 23.04 18.54
CA LEU A 875 20.15 21.69 18.95
C LEU A 875 20.46 21.60 20.45
N GLU A 876 21.01 22.65 21.06
CA GLU A 876 21.28 22.68 22.50
C GLU A 876 20.01 22.81 23.35
N SER A 877 18.83 23.07 22.75
CA SER A 877 17.56 23.15 23.49
C SER A 877 17.11 21.80 24.04
N ASP A 878 17.42 20.70 23.33
CA ASP A 878 17.06 19.34 23.71
C ASP A 878 18.22 18.60 24.43
N PRO A 879 17.96 17.82 25.49
CA PRO A 879 19.00 17.12 26.23
C PRO A 879 19.83 16.10 25.43
N VAL A 880 19.23 15.37 24.49
CA VAL A 880 19.92 14.35 23.66
C VAL A 880 20.82 15.03 22.64
N TYR A 881 20.28 16.00 21.90
CA TYR A 881 21.05 16.76 20.91
C TYR A 881 22.16 17.61 21.57
N ARG A 882 21.95 18.13 22.79
CA ARG A 882 23.02 18.77 23.58
C ARG A 882 24.18 17.81 23.86
N ARG A 883 23.91 16.58 24.31
CA ARG A 883 24.95 15.57 24.53
C ARG A 883 25.66 15.19 23.24
N MET A 884 24.93 15.14 22.12
CA MET A 884 25.48 14.91 20.79
C MET A 884 26.45 16.03 20.40
N LEU A 885 26.09 17.30 20.60
CA LEU A 885 26.99 18.43 20.32
C LEU A 885 28.22 18.46 21.22
N GLU A 886 28.06 18.19 22.52
CA GLU A 886 29.18 18.04 23.44
C GLU A 886 30.12 16.91 23.00
N TRP A 887 29.58 15.80 22.48
CA TRP A 887 30.36 14.73 21.89
C TRP A 887 31.02 15.13 20.57
N ALA A 888 30.38 15.90 19.70
CA ALA A 888 30.93 16.28 18.41
C ALA A 888 32.02 17.36 18.50
N ARG A 889 32.03 18.16 19.57
CA ARG A 889 33.01 19.24 19.80
C ARG A 889 34.26 18.81 20.61
N GLN A 890 34.26 17.61 21.17
CA GLN A 890 35.38 17.03 21.93
C GLN A 890 36.54 16.65 21.03
#